data_AF-A0A1V5C5X1-F1
#
_entry.id   AF-A0A1V5C5X1-F1
#
_cell.length_a   1.000
_cell.length_b   1.000
_cell.length_c   1.000
_cell.angle_alpha   90.00
_cell.angle_beta   90.00
_cell.angle_gamma   90.00
#
_symmetry.space_group_name_H-M   'P 1'
#
loop_
_entity.id
_entity.type
_entity.pdbx_description
1 polymer ?
#
loop_
_entity_poly.entity_id
_entity_poly.type
_entity_poly.pdbx_seq_one_letter_code
_entity_poly.pdbx_strand_id
1 'polypeptide(L)'
;MGVPWIGIIAAIVLSLFYFEVSAQSPMDIEQRARRLEEGLQGTADLNKLMETYREAMQLMDKANRKTGGITGMQNIPTQPAETPEKEMERRREIINSQFHQAKNMMSNLPAGTEKPQIPEAFPLEGYIVVNGGEKEFFSNEVTMDLLYTIKESFVGNLILHAYDATRGQFDREKGYEIQSLSTKINVSSVAGKKCVRRSYYSPSSCTRWTHFLRYDIDKGERYPQFRAGVVSTIPAKNGQVKVMANAPAVTFLGDDGKTNLGMGCFNATWALNRSEFEQLLKRGEISLHKDISRPMGGPSPGCRPGSTMTLHLKVRQEPEECKDMRSVELMIVSPEDKSGYVFSDEYLLSEHSNKLTLELEARTVPERYADSVEWTIPEIEGSNRTIIPASTSPTLKGQKLTVVYKGLPKDNNEFGRKTVKAALKVNSCKIEKTREVRFFYPRDEKNNPEGKHPNWYYYWKQTPAARPFAQNVRIEYHCAGIPIEKCTCLQRGVIGQYNPYYSGYKTINVCNLRTNTWNPDTFYAELPAVKRSKPSTLSERNYSPYTYIDTFAVAVMHEFTHFNNFHAFWPEGWKESEDSDEDDIPDRLESEMGFRPDMKQTYWREVDLSGDEELLTLEATYDYQVGTYDEYDWAKPGKNWPK
;
A
#
# COMPACT_ATOMS: atom_id res chain seq x y z
N MET A 1 -15.67 -28.80 -20.89
CA MET A 1 -14.34 -29.30 -21.30
C MET A 1 -13.32 -28.38 -20.66
N GLY A 2 -12.57 -28.90 -19.69
CA GLY A 2 -11.72 -28.12 -18.78
C GLY A 2 -10.57 -27.42 -19.49
N VAL A 3 -10.45 -26.12 -19.26
CA VAL A 3 -9.40 -25.21 -19.77
C VAL A 3 -8.17 -25.32 -18.83
N PRO A 4 -6.92 -25.17 -19.34
CA PRO A 4 -5.71 -25.76 -18.76
C PRO A 4 -5.07 -24.89 -17.66
N TRP A 5 -5.80 -24.64 -16.58
CA TRP A 5 -5.30 -23.88 -15.42
C TRP A 5 -4.16 -24.61 -14.69
N ILE A 6 -4.18 -25.94 -14.69
CA ILE A 6 -3.15 -26.80 -14.08
C ILE A 6 -1.78 -26.62 -14.79
N GLY A 7 -1.78 -26.28 -16.09
CA GLY A 7 -0.55 -26.10 -16.87
C GLY A 7 0.24 -24.84 -16.52
N ILE A 8 -0.42 -23.76 -16.07
CA ILE A 8 0.22 -22.49 -15.75
C ILE A 8 0.90 -22.56 -14.38
N ILE A 9 0.22 -23.17 -13.38
CA ILE A 9 0.80 -23.39 -12.05
C ILE A 9 1.97 -24.37 -12.14
N ALA A 10 1.83 -25.46 -12.90
CA ALA A 10 2.92 -26.40 -13.15
C ALA A 10 4.09 -25.74 -13.89
N ALA A 11 3.85 -24.85 -14.87
CA ALA A 11 4.92 -24.15 -15.61
C ALA A 11 5.65 -23.10 -14.76
N ILE A 12 4.95 -22.36 -13.89
CA ILE A 12 5.57 -21.40 -12.94
C ILE A 12 6.40 -22.14 -11.90
N VAL A 13 5.90 -23.29 -11.41
CA VAL A 13 6.63 -24.13 -10.46
C VAL A 13 7.83 -24.80 -11.14
N LEU A 14 7.67 -25.40 -12.33
CA LEU A 14 8.77 -26.01 -13.08
C LEU A 14 9.84 -24.99 -13.50
N SER A 15 9.46 -23.78 -13.95
CA SER A 15 10.43 -22.74 -14.33
C SER A 15 11.26 -22.22 -13.15
N LEU A 16 10.73 -22.30 -11.92
CA LEU A 16 11.47 -22.03 -10.69
C LEU A 16 12.37 -23.19 -10.25
N PHE A 17 12.10 -24.43 -10.70
CA PHE A 17 12.86 -25.63 -10.35
C PHE A 17 13.92 -26.05 -11.39
N TYR A 18 13.90 -25.52 -12.62
CA TYR A 18 14.64 -26.12 -13.74
C TYR A 18 16.12 -25.79 -13.89
N PHE A 19 16.74 -24.95 -13.04
CA PHE A 19 18.18 -24.66 -13.16
C PHE A 19 18.87 -24.70 -11.79
N GLU A 20 19.18 -25.94 -11.42
CA GLU A 20 19.98 -26.51 -10.34
C GLU A 20 20.54 -25.65 -9.20
N VAL A 21 20.20 -26.16 -8.02
CA VAL A 21 20.91 -26.19 -6.73
C VAL A 21 22.34 -26.79 -6.86
N SER A 22 23.11 -26.47 -7.91
CA SER A 22 24.45 -27.01 -8.17
C SER A 22 25.59 -26.07 -7.76
N ALA A 23 25.39 -25.29 -6.70
CA ALA A 23 26.48 -24.64 -5.99
C ALA A 23 26.24 -24.70 -4.47
N GLN A 24 26.86 -25.70 -3.82
CA GLN A 24 27.08 -25.77 -2.36
C GLN A 24 25.83 -25.63 -1.45
N SER A 25 24.74 -26.36 -1.74
CA SER A 25 23.66 -26.52 -0.75
C SER A 25 23.80 -27.85 0.02
N PRO A 26 23.43 -27.93 1.32
CA PRO A 26 23.47 -29.17 2.09
C PRO A 26 22.51 -30.20 1.49
N MET A 27 22.92 -31.47 1.40
CA MET A 27 22.14 -32.61 0.84
C MET A 27 20.65 -32.64 1.25
N ASP A 28 20.30 -32.12 2.43
CA ASP A 28 18.92 -32.06 2.96
C ASP A 28 18.00 -31.15 2.12
N ILE A 29 18.51 -30.06 1.54
CA ILE A 29 17.71 -29.14 0.70
C ILE A 29 17.39 -29.79 -0.65
N GLU A 30 18.38 -30.43 -1.26
CA GLU A 30 18.22 -31.12 -2.54
C GLU A 30 17.27 -32.33 -2.44
N GLN A 31 17.38 -33.11 -1.36
CA GLN A 31 16.45 -34.23 -1.10
C GLN A 31 15.01 -33.75 -0.88
N ARG A 32 14.81 -32.61 -0.20
CA ARG A 32 13.47 -32.03 0.00
C ARG A 32 12.87 -31.49 -1.30
N ALA A 33 13.69 -30.85 -2.16
CA ALA A 33 13.24 -30.38 -3.47
C ALA A 33 12.75 -31.54 -4.36
N ARG A 34 13.50 -32.65 -4.41
CA ARG A 34 13.07 -33.85 -5.17
C ARG A 34 11.77 -34.46 -4.63
N ARG A 35 11.58 -34.51 -3.31
CA ARG A 35 10.32 -35.00 -2.71
C ARG A 35 9.12 -34.10 -3.04
N LEU A 36 9.31 -32.78 -3.10
CA LEU A 36 8.27 -31.84 -3.51
C LEU A 36 7.89 -32.04 -4.99
N GLU A 37 8.87 -32.27 -5.86
CA GLU A 37 8.66 -32.57 -7.28
C GLU A 37 7.89 -33.89 -7.49
N GLU A 38 8.29 -34.97 -6.80
CA GLU A 38 7.58 -36.26 -6.84
C GLU A 38 6.14 -36.14 -6.32
N GLY A 39 5.90 -35.28 -5.32
CA GLY A 39 4.56 -35.01 -4.78
C GLY A 39 3.64 -34.21 -5.71
N LEU A 40 4.20 -33.50 -6.70
CA LEU A 40 3.47 -32.69 -7.69
C LEU A 40 3.08 -33.49 -8.94
N GLN A 41 3.75 -34.61 -9.23
CA GLN A 41 3.39 -35.45 -10.37
C GLN A 41 2.01 -36.09 -10.17
N GLY A 42 1.03 -35.63 -10.96
CA GLY A 42 -0.31 -36.23 -11.03
C GLY A 42 -1.33 -35.72 -10.00
N THR A 43 -1.02 -34.69 -9.20
CA THR A 43 -2.00 -34.09 -8.28
C THR A 43 -2.91 -33.07 -9.00
N ALA A 44 -4.22 -33.19 -8.82
CA ALA A 44 -5.22 -32.20 -9.23
C ALA A 44 -5.80 -31.40 -8.04
N ASP A 45 -5.27 -31.62 -6.84
CA ASP A 45 -5.72 -30.97 -5.60
C ASP A 45 -5.03 -29.61 -5.44
N LEU A 46 -5.82 -28.54 -5.63
CA LEU A 46 -5.39 -27.15 -5.57
C LEU A 46 -4.84 -26.77 -4.18
N ASN A 47 -5.41 -27.31 -3.09
CA ASN A 47 -4.94 -27.01 -1.74
C ASN A 47 -3.57 -27.62 -1.49
N LYS A 48 -3.37 -28.85 -1.98
CA LYS A 48 -2.08 -29.55 -1.90
C LYS A 48 -1.01 -28.84 -2.74
N LEU A 49 -1.38 -28.33 -3.92
CA LEU A 49 -0.51 -27.48 -4.76
C LEU A 49 -0.12 -26.17 -4.06
N MET A 50 -1.06 -25.52 -3.37
CA MET A 50 -0.79 -24.28 -2.63
C MET A 50 0.11 -24.49 -1.41
N GLU A 51 -0.08 -25.57 -0.65
CA GLU A 51 0.81 -25.91 0.47
C GLU A 51 2.22 -26.25 -0.03
N THR A 52 2.33 -27.07 -1.08
CA THR A 52 3.61 -27.40 -1.71
C THR A 52 4.33 -26.14 -2.21
N TYR A 53 3.58 -25.18 -2.76
CA TYR A 53 4.12 -23.88 -3.19
C TYR A 53 4.65 -23.05 -2.00
N ARG A 54 3.92 -23.00 -0.87
CA ARG A 54 4.38 -22.32 0.35
C ARG A 54 5.66 -22.95 0.89
N GLU A 55 5.72 -24.28 0.94
CA GLU A 55 6.90 -25.02 1.39
C GLU A 55 8.11 -24.77 0.48
N ALA A 56 7.92 -24.75 -0.85
CA ALA A 56 8.96 -24.42 -1.80
C ALA A 56 9.46 -22.97 -1.63
N MET A 57 8.57 -22.00 -1.41
CA MET A 57 8.96 -20.61 -1.12
C MET A 57 9.78 -20.48 0.16
N GLN A 58 9.40 -21.19 1.23
CA GLN A 58 10.16 -21.19 2.49
C GLN A 58 11.53 -21.82 2.33
N LEU A 59 11.64 -22.88 1.52
CA LEU A 59 12.91 -23.53 1.20
C LEU A 59 13.84 -22.58 0.43
N MET A 60 13.31 -21.87 -0.58
CA MET A 60 14.03 -20.85 -1.34
C MET A 60 14.45 -19.66 -0.48
N ASP A 61 13.57 -19.17 0.39
CA ASP A 61 13.87 -18.07 1.32
C ASP A 61 15.02 -18.44 2.27
N LYS A 62 15.01 -19.67 2.78
CA LYS A 62 16.07 -20.21 3.64
C LYS A 62 17.39 -20.39 2.89
N ALA A 63 17.35 -20.80 1.62
CA ALA A 63 18.53 -20.88 0.77
C ALA A 63 19.09 -19.49 0.46
N ASN A 64 18.24 -18.54 0.04
CA ASN A 64 18.64 -17.17 -0.28
C ASN A 64 19.24 -16.44 0.93
N ARG A 65 18.68 -16.60 2.14
CA ARG A 65 19.26 -16.03 3.38
C ARG A 65 20.63 -16.61 3.71
N LYS A 66 20.84 -17.91 3.45
CA LYS A 66 22.14 -18.56 3.65
C LYS A 66 23.19 -18.07 2.64
N THR A 67 22.80 -17.92 1.37
CA THR A 67 23.69 -17.45 0.30
C THR A 67 24.01 -15.95 0.44
N GLY A 68 23.02 -15.11 0.76
CA GLY A 68 23.20 -13.68 1.00
C GLY A 68 24.13 -13.36 2.19
N GLY A 69 24.17 -14.23 3.21
CA GLY A 69 25.12 -14.14 4.32
C GLY A 69 26.58 -14.46 3.95
N ILE A 70 26.82 -15.12 2.81
CA ILE A 70 28.16 -15.57 2.37
C ILE A 70 28.71 -14.67 1.26
N THR A 71 27.86 -14.10 0.39
CA THR A 71 28.30 -13.35 -0.80
C THR A 71 28.09 -11.83 -0.72
N GLY A 72 27.52 -11.30 0.38
CA GLY A 72 27.30 -9.86 0.56
C GLY A 72 26.21 -9.28 -0.37
N MET A 73 25.33 -10.13 -0.90
CA MET A 73 24.30 -9.76 -1.88
C MET A 73 23.01 -9.31 -1.18
N GLN A 74 22.26 -8.38 -1.79
CA GLN A 74 20.97 -7.91 -1.26
C GLN A 74 19.98 -9.08 -1.10
N ASN A 75 19.35 -9.19 0.06
CA ASN A 75 18.26 -10.13 0.32
C ASN A 75 17.06 -9.77 -0.56
N ILE A 76 16.84 -10.49 -1.66
CA ILE A 76 15.62 -10.34 -2.47
C ILE A 76 14.45 -10.94 -1.70
N PRO A 77 13.39 -10.16 -1.37
CA PRO A 77 12.24 -10.66 -0.63
C PRO A 77 11.51 -11.75 -1.42
N THR A 78 11.25 -12.89 -0.78
CA THR A 78 10.44 -13.99 -1.34
C THR A 78 8.94 -13.75 -1.20
N GLN A 79 8.53 -12.77 -0.40
CA GLN A 79 7.12 -12.40 -0.23
C GLN A 79 6.58 -11.60 -1.42
N PRO A 80 5.29 -11.80 -1.79
CA PRO A 80 4.63 -10.99 -2.81
C PRO A 80 4.57 -9.51 -2.42
N ALA A 81 4.76 -8.62 -3.38
CA ALA A 81 4.66 -7.18 -3.13
C ALA A 81 3.19 -6.69 -3.03
N GLU A 82 3.00 -5.51 -2.45
CA GLU A 82 1.68 -4.90 -2.20
C GLU A 82 1.00 -4.31 -3.45
N THR A 83 1.73 -4.08 -4.55
CA THR A 83 1.16 -3.58 -5.81
C THR A 83 1.59 -4.44 -7.01
N PRO A 84 0.78 -4.52 -8.09
CA PRO A 84 1.15 -5.24 -9.31
C PRO A 84 2.49 -4.80 -9.91
N GLU A 85 2.78 -3.49 -9.86
CA GLU A 85 4.02 -2.91 -10.39
C GLU A 85 5.24 -3.41 -9.63
N LYS A 86 5.21 -3.32 -8.30
CA LYS A 86 6.30 -3.79 -7.44
C LYS A 86 6.46 -5.31 -7.51
N GLU A 87 5.36 -6.05 -7.66
CA GLU A 87 5.43 -7.52 -7.78
C GLU A 87 6.05 -7.93 -9.11
N MET A 88 5.74 -7.24 -10.22
CA MET A 88 6.40 -7.48 -11.51
C MET A 88 7.87 -7.08 -11.51
N GLU A 89 8.23 -5.99 -10.84
CA GLU A 89 9.62 -5.59 -10.63
C GLU A 89 10.39 -6.64 -9.82
N ARG A 90 9.85 -7.08 -8.67
CA ARG A 90 10.44 -8.15 -7.86
C ARG A 90 10.68 -9.43 -8.65
N ARG A 91 9.70 -9.87 -9.47
CA ARG A 91 9.85 -11.05 -10.34
C ARG A 91 10.95 -10.85 -11.38
N ARG A 92 11.03 -9.67 -11.98
CA ARG A 92 12.07 -9.33 -12.96
C ARG A 92 13.46 -9.34 -12.33
N GLU A 93 13.61 -8.76 -11.14
CA GLU A 93 14.87 -8.77 -10.39
C GLU A 93 15.34 -10.20 -10.08
N ILE A 94 14.43 -11.10 -9.71
CA ILE A 94 14.76 -12.51 -9.48
C ILE A 94 15.30 -13.16 -10.77
N ILE A 95 14.58 -13.00 -11.89
CA ILE A 95 14.96 -13.57 -13.19
C ILE A 95 16.31 -12.99 -13.66
N ASN A 96 16.46 -11.67 -13.63
CA ASN A 96 17.65 -11.00 -14.15
C ASN A 96 18.87 -11.17 -13.23
N SER A 97 18.70 -11.24 -11.90
CA SER A 97 19.79 -11.56 -10.98
C SER A 97 20.40 -12.92 -11.29
N GLN A 98 19.55 -13.92 -11.57
CA GLN A 98 20.01 -15.27 -11.97
C GLN A 98 20.72 -15.23 -13.33
N PHE A 99 20.18 -14.47 -14.29
CA PHE A 99 20.84 -14.21 -15.58
C PHE A 99 22.25 -13.64 -15.44
N HIS A 100 22.43 -12.60 -14.63
CA HIS A 100 23.74 -11.99 -14.41
C HIS A 100 24.73 -12.93 -13.71
N GLN A 101 24.28 -13.68 -12.70
CA GLN A 101 25.12 -14.66 -12.00
C GLN A 101 25.64 -15.74 -12.95
N ALA A 102 24.75 -16.32 -13.75
CA ALA A 102 25.10 -17.36 -14.69
C ALA A 102 25.97 -16.85 -15.84
N LYS A 103 25.70 -15.64 -16.36
CA LYS A 103 26.54 -14.99 -17.39
C LYS A 103 28.00 -14.82 -16.93
N ASN A 104 28.21 -14.46 -15.67
CA ASN A 104 29.55 -14.31 -15.10
C ASN A 104 30.25 -15.67 -14.91
N MET A 105 29.53 -16.72 -14.50
CA MET A 105 30.08 -18.08 -14.38
C MET A 105 30.40 -18.71 -15.75
N MET A 106 29.56 -18.49 -16.76
CA MET A 106 29.73 -19.03 -18.10
C MET A 106 30.89 -18.40 -18.90
N SER A 107 31.32 -17.18 -18.53
CA SER A 107 32.45 -16.50 -19.18
C SER A 107 33.80 -17.20 -18.92
N ASN A 108 33.85 -18.15 -17.96
CA ASN A 108 35.05 -18.91 -17.57
C ASN A 108 35.05 -20.36 -18.08
N LEU A 109 34.08 -20.75 -18.93
CA LEU A 109 33.98 -22.12 -19.45
C LEU A 109 34.87 -22.34 -20.69
N PRO A 110 35.56 -23.49 -20.82
CA PRO A 110 36.35 -23.83 -22.00
C PRO A 110 35.52 -23.80 -23.29
N ALA A 111 36.13 -23.46 -24.42
CA ALA A 111 35.48 -23.51 -25.72
C ALA A 111 35.02 -24.95 -26.04
N GLY A 112 33.71 -25.22 -25.99
CA GLY A 112 33.11 -26.51 -26.33
C GLY A 112 32.16 -27.11 -25.28
N THR A 113 32.00 -26.51 -24.09
CA THR A 113 31.04 -26.97 -23.06
C THR A 113 29.61 -26.46 -23.30
N GLU A 114 28.61 -27.30 -22.99
CA GLU A 114 27.17 -26.97 -23.02
C GLU A 114 26.89 -25.68 -22.24
N LYS A 115 26.18 -24.73 -22.88
CA LYS A 115 25.77 -23.48 -22.23
C LYS A 115 24.38 -23.69 -21.64
N PRO A 116 24.20 -23.61 -20.31
CA PRO A 116 22.88 -23.58 -19.70
C PRO A 116 22.15 -22.30 -20.13
N GLN A 117 20.83 -22.38 -20.18
CA GLN A 117 19.98 -21.34 -20.72
C GLN A 117 19.42 -20.55 -19.57
N ILE A 118 19.58 -19.23 -19.59
CA ILE A 118 19.07 -18.41 -18.50
C ILE A 118 18.09 -17.39 -19.06
N PRO A 119 16.84 -17.36 -18.54
CA PRO A 119 15.83 -16.40 -18.99
C PRO A 119 16.25 -14.97 -18.66
N GLU A 120 15.92 -14.05 -19.56
CA GLU A 120 16.06 -12.60 -19.36
C GLU A 120 14.68 -11.96 -19.45
N ALA A 121 14.34 -11.10 -18.48
CA ALA A 121 13.03 -10.47 -18.37
C ALA A 121 13.11 -8.96 -18.59
N PHE A 122 12.20 -8.44 -19.43
CA PHE A 122 12.10 -7.02 -19.78
C PHE A 122 10.76 -6.44 -19.31
N PRO A 123 10.73 -5.20 -18.79
CA PRO A 123 9.49 -4.58 -18.34
C PRO A 123 8.52 -4.32 -19.50
N LEU A 124 7.26 -4.66 -19.26
CA LEU A 124 6.16 -4.54 -20.21
C LEU A 124 5.00 -3.80 -19.55
N GLU A 125 4.40 -2.84 -20.25
CA GLU A 125 3.16 -2.19 -19.82
C GLU A 125 2.16 -2.16 -20.97
N GLY A 126 0.87 -2.11 -20.66
CA GLY A 126 -0.14 -2.14 -21.71
C GLY A 126 -1.57 -2.00 -21.21
N TYR A 127 -2.49 -2.07 -22.17
CA TYR A 127 -3.90 -2.13 -21.90
C TYR A 127 -4.66 -2.83 -23.03
N ILE A 128 -5.79 -3.43 -22.69
CA ILE A 128 -6.76 -3.95 -23.65
C ILE A 128 -8.00 -3.05 -23.67
N VAL A 129 -8.61 -2.92 -24.85
CA VAL A 129 -9.91 -2.27 -25.05
C VAL A 129 -10.83 -3.26 -25.74
N VAL A 130 -11.95 -3.58 -25.10
CA VAL A 130 -13.01 -4.41 -25.65
C VAL A 130 -14.18 -3.52 -25.99
N ASN A 131 -14.52 -3.42 -27.27
CA ASN A 131 -15.80 -2.89 -27.70
C ASN A 131 -16.70 -4.09 -27.99
N GLY A 132 -17.44 -4.50 -26.98
CA GLY A 132 -18.26 -5.70 -27.02
C GLY A 132 -19.74 -5.40 -27.12
N GLY A 133 -20.49 -6.43 -27.48
CA GLY A 133 -21.93 -6.40 -27.38
C GLY A 133 -22.52 -7.79 -27.38
N GLU A 134 -23.71 -7.91 -26.80
CA GLU A 134 -24.48 -9.15 -26.81
C GLU A 134 -25.80 -8.89 -27.54
N LYS A 135 -26.15 -9.76 -28.48
CA LYS A 135 -27.41 -9.64 -29.21
C LYS A 135 -28.11 -10.98 -29.33
N GLU A 136 -29.40 -11.00 -29.00
CA GLU A 136 -30.24 -12.19 -29.05
C GLU A 136 -31.49 -11.91 -29.88
N PHE A 137 -31.94 -12.92 -30.63
CA PHE A 137 -33.14 -12.86 -31.46
C PHE A 137 -34.12 -13.96 -31.07
N PHE A 138 -35.41 -13.68 -31.25
CA PHE A 138 -36.48 -14.67 -31.19
C PHE A 138 -37.51 -14.32 -32.26
N SER A 139 -37.80 -15.26 -33.16
CA SER A 139 -38.72 -15.05 -34.28
C SER A 139 -38.42 -13.77 -35.08
N ASN A 140 -37.14 -13.54 -35.39
CA ASN A 140 -36.60 -12.35 -36.07
C ASN A 140 -36.76 -11.00 -35.34
N GLU A 141 -37.30 -10.97 -34.13
CA GLU A 141 -37.29 -9.79 -33.26
C GLU A 141 -36.10 -9.81 -32.31
N VAL A 142 -35.49 -8.64 -32.06
CA VAL A 142 -34.39 -8.49 -31.10
C VAL A 142 -34.96 -8.63 -29.70
N THR A 143 -34.50 -9.60 -28.94
CA THR A 143 -34.94 -9.85 -27.55
C THR A 143 -33.97 -9.30 -26.53
N MET A 144 -32.74 -9.05 -26.97
CA MET A 144 -31.68 -8.49 -26.18
C MET A 144 -30.72 -7.75 -27.09
N ASP A 145 -30.33 -6.55 -26.68
CA ASP A 145 -29.24 -5.80 -27.31
C ASP A 145 -28.47 -5.09 -26.21
N LEU A 146 -27.19 -5.41 -26.08
CA LEU A 146 -26.27 -4.83 -25.12
C LEU A 146 -25.00 -4.41 -25.86
N LEU A 147 -24.50 -3.23 -25.53
CA LEU A 147 -23.24 -2.69 -25.98
C LEU A 147 -22.43 -2.22 -24.77
N TYR A 148 -21.13 -2.49 -24.78
CA TYR A 148 -20.22 -2.07 -23.72
C TYR A 148 -18.81 -1.80 -24.24
N THR A 149 -18.12 -0.88 -23.57
CA THR A 149 -16.69 -0.67 -23.76
C THR A 149 -15.97 -0.87 -22.44
N ILE A 150 -14.98 -1.77 -22.44
CA ILE A 150 -14.18 -2.12 -21.27
C ILE A 150 -12.71 -1.88 -21.58
N LYS A 151 -12.02 -1.16 -20.70
CA LYS A 151 -10.58 -0.97 -20.74
C LYS A 151 -9.93 -1.59 -19.51
N GLU A 152 -9.00 -2.51 -19.71
CA GLU A 152 -8.20 -3.09 -18.63
C GLU A 152 -6.71 -2.76 -18.87
N SER A 153 -6.08 -2.11 -17.90
CA SER A 153 -4.65 -1.78 -17.91
C SER A 153 -3.88 -2.83 -17.11
N PHE A 154 -2.64 -3.09 -17.51
CA PHE A 154 -1.78 -4.08 -16.87
C PHE A 154 -0.30 -3.70 -16.93
N VAL A 155 0.46 -4.31 -16.03
CA VAL A 155 1.93 -4.36 -16.06
C VAL A 155 2.40 -5.79 -16.16
N GLY A 156 3.59 -6.00 -16.71
CA GLY A 156 4.08 -7.33 -17.01
C GLY A 156 5.58 -7.41 -17.24
N ASN A 157 6.04 -8.61 -17.54
CA ASN A 157 7.39 -8.89 -17.99
C ASN A 157 7.33 -9.71 -19.28
N LEU A 158 8.14 -9.33 -20.27
CA LEU A 158 8.46 -10.14 -21.44
C LEU A 158 9.72 -10.94 -21.11
N ILE A 159 9.59 -12.26 -21.09
CA ILE A 159 10.68 -13.18 -20.77
C ILE A 159 11.14 -13.84 -22.07
N LEU A 160 12.44 -13.78 -22.32
CA LEU A 160 13.08 -14.47 -23.43
C LEU A 160 13.76 -15.75 -22.96
N HIS A 161 13.42 -16.85 -23.63
CA HIS A 161 14.04 -18.17 -23.48
C HIS A 161 14.80 -18.51 -24.77
N ALA A 162 15.99 -19.10 -24.69
CA ALA A 162 16.71 -19.68 -25.84
C ALA A 162 17.11 -21.11 -25.45
N TYR A 163 16.72 -22.15 -26.19
CA TYR A 163 17.00 -23.57 -25.85
C TYR A 163 18.08 -24.33 -26.70
N ASP A 164 18.25 -25.66 -26.62
CA ASP A 164 19.18 -26.59 -27.34
C ASP A 164 20.37 -27.18 -26.57
N ALA A 165 20.10 -28.21 -25.76
CA ALA A 165 21.11 -29.11 -25.21
C ALA A 165 21.40 -30.24 -26.21
N THR A 166 22.37 -30.01 -27.12
CA THR A 166 22.97 -30.93 -28.11
C THR A 166 22.06 -31.75 -29.07
N ARG A 167 20.76 -31.88 -28.83
CA ARG A 167 19.97 -33.04 -29.29
C ARG A 167 18.47 -32.82 -29.38
N GLY A 168 17.96 -31.60 -29.18
CA GLY A 168 16.52 -31.46 -29.04
C GLY A 168 15.93 -30.07 -29.00
N GLN A 169 16.74 -29.03 -29.28
CA GLN A 169 16.43 -27.71 -29.85
C GLN A 169 15.62 -26.66 -29.09
N PHE A 170 16.24 -25.49 -28.82
CA PHE A 170 15.87 -24.18 -29.37
C PHE A 170 17.02 -23.15 -29.38
N ASP A 171 18.11 -23.35 -30.13
CA ASP A 171 18.97 -22.22 -30.51
C ASP A 171 18.96 -22.07 -32.02
N ARG A 172 17.72 -21.84 -32.49
CA ARG A 172 17.34 -21.00 -33.64
C ARG A 172 15.96 -20.37 -33.45
N GLU A 173 15.13 -20.81 -32.49
CA GLU A 173 13.88 -20.14 -32.09
C GLU A 173 13.91 -19.60 -30.65
N LYS A 174 14.01 -18.28 -30.48
CA LYS A 174 13.76 -17.60 -29.20
C LYS A 174 12.32 -17.90 -28.76
N GLY A 175 12.16 -18.47 -27.58
CA GLY A 175 10.88 -18.60 -26.89
C GLY A 175 10.51 -17.28 -26.21
N TYR A 176 9.24 -16.91 -26.30
CA TYR A 176 8.70 -15.68 -25.70
C TYR A 176 7.61 -16.02 -24.71
N GLU A 177 7.74 -15.52 -23.49
CA GLU A 177 6.72 -15.61 -22.45
C GLU A 177 6.30 -14.20 -22.02
N ILE A 178 4.99 -13.97 -21.88
CA ILE A 178 4.47 -12.74 -21.30
C ILE A 178 3.77 -13.09 -20.00
N GLN A 179 4.22 -12.48 -18.92
CA GLN A 179 3.53 -12.46 -17.63
C GLN A 179 2.88 -11.09 -17.46
N SER A 180 1.63 -11.04 -16.98
CA SER A 180 0.91 -9.79 -16.77
C SER A 180 0.01 -9.81 -15.54
N LEU A 181 -0.08 -8.67 -14.86
CA LEU A 181 -0.98 -8.39 -13.74
C LEU A 181 -1.85 -7.17 -14.06
N SER A 182 -3.14 -7.31 -13.83
CA SER A 182 -4.12 -6.23 -13.96
C SER A 182 -3.84 -5.14 -12.93
N THR A 183 -3.87 -3.89 -13.37
CA THR A 183 -3.71 -2.70 -12.52
C THR A 183 -5.01 -1.93 -12.35
N LYS A 184 -5.80 -1.82 -13.43
CA LYS A 184 -7.06 -1.07 -13.41
C LYS A 184 -8.03 -1.55 -14.48
N ILE A 185 -9.28 -1.76 -14.09
CA ILE A 185 -10.40 -2.06 -15.00
C ILE A 185 -11.38 -0.89 -14.99
N ASN A 186 -11.80 -0.45 -16.17
CA ASN A 186 -12.79 0.61 -16.35
C ASN A 186 -13.82 0.20 -17.40
N VAL A 187 -15.11 0.25 -17.05
CA VAL A 187 -16.22 0.11 -17.99
C VAL A 187 -16.68 1.51 -18.37
N SER A 188 -16.26 2.00 -19.54
CA SER A 188 -16.50 3.38 -19.97
C SER A 188 -17.90 3.62 -20.53
N SER A 189 -18.54 2.56 -21.02
CA SER A 189 -19.93 2.62 -21.50
C SER A 189 -20.60 1.27 -21.30
N VAL A 190 -21.86 1.33 -20.89
CA VAL A 190 -22.79 0.20 -20.89
C VAL A 190 -24.15 0.73 -21.30
N ALA A 191 -24.75 0.15 -22.33
CA ALA A 191 -26.09 0.50 -22.75
C ALA A 191 -26.74 -0.72 -23.38
N GLY A 192 -27.90 -1.10 -22.88
CA GLY A 192 -28.61 -2.23 -23.42
C GLY A 192 -29.91 -2.53 -22.72
N LYS A 193 -30.66 -3.45 -23.29
CA LYS A 193 -31.93 -3.92 -22.75
C LYS A 193 -32.17 -5.38 -23.07
N LYS A 194 -32.96 -6.03 -22.21
CA LYS A 194 -33.45 -7.39 -22.41
C LYS A 194 -34.95 -7.45 -22.21
N CYS A 195 -35.63 -8.22 -23.04
CA CYS A 195 -37.05 -8.49 -22.88
C CYS A 195 -37.26 -9.43 -21.70
N VAL A 196 -38.04 -9.00 -20.70
CA VAL A 196 -38.36 -9.80 -19.49
C VAL A 196 -39.81 -10.27 -19.46
N ARG A 197 -40.68 -9.69 -20.30
CA ARG A 197 -42.08 -10.12 -20.45
C ARG A 197 -42.53 -9.98 -21.89
N ARG A 198 -43.15 -11.05 -22.43
CA ARG A 198 -43.75 -11.07 -23.77
C ARG A 198 -45.25 -10.86 -23.71
N SER A 199 -45.84 -10.46 -24.83
CA SER A 199 -47.29 -10.40 -25.00
C SER A 199 -47.88 -11.81 -25.04
N TYR A 200 -49.03 -11.99 -24.40
CA TYR A 200 -49.81 -13.23 -24.47
C TYR A 200 -50.39 -13.46 -25.87
N TYR A 201 -50.76 -12.38 -26.57
CA TYR A 201 -51.43 -12.42 -27.87
C TYR A 201 -50.47 -12.46 -29.07
N SER A 202 -49.23 -12.01 -28.87
CA SER A 202 -48.18 -12.06 -29.88
C SER A 202 -46.87 -12.45 -29.20
N PRO A 203 -46.49 -13.74 -29.23
CA PRO A 203 -45.27 -14.22 -28.60
C PRO A 203 -43.99 -13.56 -29.12
N SER A 204 -44.02 -12.92 -30.30
CA SER A 204 -42.86 -12.17 -30.82
C SER A 204 -42.67 -10.85 -30.07
N SER A 205 -43.76 -10.19 -29.66
CA SER A 205 -43.74 -8.83 -29.10
C SER A 205 -43.37 -8.77 -27.60
N CYS A 206 -42.42 -7.90 -27.27
CA CYS A 206 -42.01 -7.63 -25.90
C CYS A 206 -42.87 -6.54 -25.23
N THR A 207 -43.46 -6.85 -24.07
CA THR A 207 -44.30 -5.91 -23.30
C THR A 207 -43.55 -5.28 -22.12
N ARG A 208 -42.42 -5.85 -21.68
CA ARG A 208 -41.58 -5.26 -20.63
C ARG A 208 -40.10 -5.50 -20.88
N TRP A 209 -39.33 -4.43 -20.75
CA TRP A 209 -37.88 -4.42 -20.88
C TRP A 209 -37.22 -4.15 -19.52
N THR A 210 -36.07 -4.79 -19.30
CA THR A 210 -35.10 -4.40 -18.27
C THR A 210 -33.91 -3.73 -18.96
N HIS A 211 -33.33 -2.69 -18.35
CA HIS A 211 -32.17 -1.98 -18.89
C HIS A 211 -30.91 -2.27 -18.09
N PHE A 212 -29.79 -2.40 -18.80
CA PHE A 212 -28.48 -2.60 -18.19
C PHE A 212 -27.77 -1.26 -18.06
N LEU A 213 -27.79 -0.71 -16.85
CA LEU A 213 -27.12 0.56 -16.50
C LEU A 213 -26.04 0.38 -15.41
N ARG A 214 -26.00 -0.79 -14.78
CA ARG A 214 -25.06 -1.14 -13.72
C ARG A 214 -24.29 -2.39 -14.10
N TYR A 215 -23.13 -2.56 -13.49
CA TYR A 215 -22.28 -3.72 -13.70
C TYR A 215 -21.55 -4.08 -12.41
N ASP A 216 -21.14 -5.33 -12.32
CA ASP A 216 -20.22 -5.83 -11.32
C ASP A 216 -19.03 -6.49 -12.04
N ILE A 217 -17.82 -6.23 -11.56
CA ILE A 217 -16.60 -6.79 -12.10
C ILE A 217 -16.22 -7.95 -11.20
N ASP A 218 -16.11 -9.15 -11.76
CA ASP A 218 -15.67 -10.31 -11.01
C ASP A 218 -14.28 -10.03 -10.40
N LYS A 219 -14.18 -10.25 -9.09
CA LYS A 219 -12.96 -10.03 -8.32
C LYS A 219 -11.86 -11.04 -8.68
N GLY A 220 -12.21 -12.12 -9.40
CA GLY A 220 -11.29 -13.12 -9.93
C GLY A 220 -10.57 -13.95 -8.86
N GLU A 221 -9.81 -14.95 -9.27
CA GLU A 221 -8.90 -15.67 -8.38
C GLU A 221 -7.69 -14.77 -8.04
N ARG A 222 -7.54 -14.46 -6.74
CA ARG A 222 -6.43 -13.67 -6.21
C ARG A 222 -5.22 -14.56 -5.99
N TYR A 223 -4.16 -14.34 -6.77
CA TYR A 223 -2.88 -14.97 -6.50
C TYR A 223 -1.76 -13.92 -6.42
N PRO A 224 -1.08 -13.78 -5.29
CA PRO A 224 -1.57 -13.86 -3.91
C PRO A 224 -2.37 -12.61 -3.50
N GLN A 225 -2.45 -11.59 -4.38
CA GLN A 225 -3.22 -10.36 -4.16
C GLN A 225 -3.78 -9.71 -5.45
N PHE A 226 -3.38 -10.16 -6.65
CA PHE A 226 -3.71 -9.49 -7.93
C PHE A 226 -4.36 -10.45 -8.94
N ARG A 227 -5.04 -9.85 -9.93
CA ARG A 227 -5.59 -10.57 -11.09
C ARG A 227 -4.50 -10.73 -12.14
N ALA A 228 -4.13 -11.98 -12.45
CA ALA A 228 -3.09 -12.31 -13.42
C ALA A 228 -3.66 -12.71 -14.79
N GLY A 229 -2.81 -12.72 -15.83
CA GLY A 229 -3.12 -13.35 -17.11
C GLY A 229 -3.98 -12.49 -18.05
N VAL A 230 -3.91 -11.16 -17.93
CA VAL A 230 -4.55 -10.22 -18.86
C VAL A 230 -4.05 -10.45 -20.28
N VAL A 231 -2.74 -10.61 -20.43
CA VAL A 231 -2.03 -10.99 -21.66
C VAL A 231 -1.05 -12.11 -21.35
N SER A 232 -0.98 -13.09 -22.24
CA SER A 232 -0.04 -14.21 -22.18
C SER A 232 0.36 -14.63 -23.59
N THR A 233 1.46 -15.39 -23.70
CA THR A 233 1.80 -16.08 -24.94
C THR A 233 1.40 -17.55 -24.85
N ILE A 234 1.04 -18.12 -25.99
CA ILE A 234 0.75 -19.55 -26.14
C ILE A 234 1.81 -20.14 -27.08
N PRO A 235 2.47 -21.26 -26.72
CA PRO A 235 3.36 -21.96 -27.63
C PRO A 235 2.62 -22.32 -28.93
N ALA A 236 3.15 -21.91 -30.08
CA ALA A 236 2.61 -22.30 -31.38
C ALA A 236 3.65 -23.11 -32.15
N LYS A 237 3.18 -24.14 -32.87
CA LYS A 237 4.03 -24.90 -33.80
C LYS A 237 4.42 -24.00 -34.98
N ASN A 238 5.61 -24.22 -35.54
CA ASN A 238 6.13 -23.59 -36.76
C ASN A 238 6.58 -22.13 -36.63
N GLY A 239 7.29 -21.75 -35.56
CA GLY A 239 7.92 -20.43 -35.44
C GLY A 239 6.98 -19.22 -35.33
N GLN A 240 5.71 -19.46 -34.99
CA GLN A 240 4.72 -18.40 -34.70
C GLN A 240 4.69 -18.08 -33.21
N VAL A 241 4.42 -16.82 -32.88
CA VAL A 241 4.14 -16.37 -31.51
C VAL A 241 2.65 -16.07 -31.43
N LYS A 242 1.91 -16.81 -30.60
CA LYS A 242 0.50 -16.52 -30.33
C LYS A 242 0.39 -15.67 -29.08
N VAL A 243 -0.10 -14.45 -29.22
CA VAL A 243 -0.42 -13.55 -28.10
C VAL A 243 -1.91 -13.68 -27.81
N MET A 244 -2.27 -14.00 -26.57
CA MET A 244 -3.65 -14.09 -26.11
C MET A 244 -3.94 -12.99 -25.10
N ALA A 245 -5.07 -12.31 -25.28
CA ALA A 245 -5.61 -11.38 -24.29
C ALA A 245 -6.96 -11.88 -23.76
N ASN A 246 -7.15 -11.75 -22.45
CA ASN A 246 -8.38 -12.10 -21.76
C ASN A 246 -8.94 -10.87 -21.04
N ALA A 247 -10.19 -10.55 -21.31
CA ALA A 247 -10.92 -9.45 -20.69
C ALA A 247 -11.42 -9.82 -19.28
N PRO A 248 -11.82 -8.83 -18.45
CA PRO A 248 -12.48 -9.09 -17.16
C PRO A 248 -13.83 -9.75 -17.33
N ALA A 249 -14.14 -10.72 -16.46
CA ALA A 249 -15.52 -11.18 -16.34
C ALA A 249 -16.34 -10.04 -15.74
N VAL A 250 -17.30 -9.53 -16.51
CA VAL A 250 -18.21 -8.46 -16.11
C VAL A 250 -19.63 -8.99 -16.15
N THR A 251 -20.38 -8.75 -15.08
CA THR A 251 -21.81 -9.05 -15.00
C THR A 251 -22.60 -7.75 -15.08
N PHE A 252 -23.44 -7.62 -16.10
CA PHE A 252 -24.34 -6.48 -16.28
C PHE A 252 -25.64 -6.72 -15.53
N LEU A 253 -26.03 -5.75 -14.70
CA LEU A 253 -27.16 -5.85 -13.78
C LEU A 253 -28.35 -5.07 -14.35
N GLY A 254 -29.49 -5.75 -14.48
CA GLY A 254 -30.76 -5.16 -14.90
C GLY A 254 -31.38 -4.28 -13.83
N ASP A 255 -32.08 -3.22 -14.26
CA ASP A 255 -32.83 -2.31 -13.38
C ASP A 255 -34.05 -2.96 -12.70
N ASP A 256 -34.44 -4.16 -13.13
CA ASP A 256 -35.47 -4.99 -12.51
C ASP A 256 -35.00 -5.75 -11.25
N GLY A 257 -33.70 -5.70 -10.93
CA GLY A 257 -33.10 -6.35 -9.77
C GLY A 257 -33.04 -7.88 -9.83
N LYS A 258 -33.37 -8.48 -10.98
CA LYS A 258 -33.40 -9.96 -11.15
C LYS A 258 -32.64 -10.42 -12.37
N THR A 259 -32.59 -9.62 -13.43
CA THR A 259 -31.97 -10.01 -14.69
C THR A 259 -30.49 -9.62 -14.69
N ASN A 260 -29.61 -10.62 -14.68
CA ASN A 260 -28.17 -10.43 -14.80
C ASN A 260 -27.65 -11.07 -16.09
N LEU A 261 -26.63 -10.46 -16.68
CA LEU A 261 -26.02 -10.94 -17.92
C LEU A 261 -24.50 -10.92 -17.83
N GLY A 262 -23.86 -12.07 -18.01
CA GLY A 262 -22.41 -12.16 -18.11
C GLY A 262 -21.90 -11.70 -19.48
N MET A 263 -20.71 -11.12 -19.51
CA MET A 263 -20.01 -10.72 -20.72
C MET A 263 -19.64 -11.93 -21.59
N GLY A 264 -20.05 -11.93 -22.86
CA GLY A 264 -19.75 -12.99 -23.85
C GLY A 264 -18.52 -12.71 -24.72
N CYS A 265 -18.08 -11.45 -24.83
CA CYS A 265 -16.90 -11.03 -25.58
C CYS A 265 -15.63 -11.00 -24.70
N PHE A 266 -15.01 -12.15 -24.43
CA PHE A 266 -13.98 -12.25 -23.37
C PHE A 266 -12.54 -12.54 -23.81
N ASN A 267 -12.27 -12.99 -25.04
CA ASN A 267 -10.90 -13.31 -25.45
C ASN A 267 -10.58 -12.95 -26.91
N ALA A 268 -9.31 -12.68 -27.15
CA ALA A 268 -8.73 -12.57 -28.49
C ALA A 268 -7.36 -13.24 -28.54
N THR A 269 -7.00 -13.76 -29.71
CA THR A 269 -5.69 -14.37 -29.95
C THR A 269 -5.14 -13.91 -31.28
N TRP A 270 -3.94 -13.35 -31.28
CA TRP A 270 -3.20 -12.95 -32.48
C TRP A 270 -2.07 -13.93 -32.73
N ALA A 271 -2.00 -14.46 -33.95
CA ALA A 271 -0.88 -15.28 -34.39
C ALA A 271 0.06 -14.36 -35.20
N LEU A 272 1.26 -14.12 -34.67
CA LEU A 272 2.27 -13.29 -35.28
C LEU A 272 3.42 -14.17 -35.74
N ASN A 273 4.01 -13.83 -36.88
CA ASN A 273 5.28 -14.43 -37.26
C ASN A 273 6.37 -13.87 -36.34
N ARG A 274 7.37 -14.68 -36.01
CA ARG A 274 8.43 -14.25 -35.07
C ARG A 274 9.16 -12.98 -35.49
N SER A 275 9.51 -12.84 -36.77
CA SER A 275 10.16 -11.62 -37.29
C SER A 275 9.29 -10.37 -37.10
N GLU A 276 7.98 -10.52 -37.29
CA GLU A 276 7.01 -9.45 -37.09
C GLU A 276 6.90 -9.07 -35.61
N PHE A 277 6.79 -10.07 -34.72
CA PHE A 277 6.80 -9.85 -33.28
C PHE A 277 8.10 -9.15 -32.82
N GLU A 278 9.26 -9.62 -33.26
CA GLU A 278 10.56 -9.02 -32.92
C GLU A 278 10.73 -7.60 -33.47
N GLN A 279 10.27 -7.32 -34.70
CA GLN A 279 10.28 -5.96 -35.25
C GLN A 279 9.37 -5.02 -34.46
N LEU A 280 8.22 -5.52 -34.00
CA LEU A 280 7.27 -4.74 -33.20
C LEU A 280 7.84 -4.47 -31.79
N LEU A 281 8.56 -5.43 -31.20
CA LEU A 281 9.30 -5.20 -29.95
C LEU A 281 10.43 -4.17 -30.11
N LYS A 282 11.17 -4.20 -31.24
CA LYS A 282 12.23 -3.20 -31.53
C LYS A 282 11.70 -1.77 -31.61
N ARG A 283 10.44 -1.58 -32.03
CA ARG A 283 9.78 -0.27 -32.07
C ARG A 283 9.38 0.25 -30.68
N GLY A 284 9.47 -0.59 -29.65
CA GLY A 284 9.12 -0.25 -28.27
C GLY A 284 7.61 -0.29 -27.98
N GLU A 285 6.75 -0.30 -29.00
CA GLU A 285 5.30 -0.37 -28.86
C GLU A 285 4.64 -1.17 -29.99
N ILE A 286 3.53 -1.83 -29.66
CA ILE A 286 2.72 -2.65 -30.57
C ILE A 286 1.23 -2.49 -30.23
N SER A 287 0.41 -2.35 -31.27
CA SER A 287 -1.05 -2.34 -31.17
C SER A 287 -1.62 -3.44 -32.07
N LEU A 288 -2.42 -4.33 -31.49
CA LEU A 288 -3.03 -5.48 -32.15
C LEU A 288 -4.54 -5.36 -32.09
N HIS A 289 -5.20 -5.32 -33.24
CA HIS A 289 -6.65 -5.23 -33.35
C HIS A 289 -7.23 -6.54 -33.87
N LYS A 290 -8.38 -6.98 -33.34
CA LYS A 290 -9.08 -8.18 -33.80
C LYS A 290 -10.59 -8.07 -33.64
N ASP A 291 -11.32 -8.53 -34.66
CA ASP A 291 -12.74 -8.82 -34.56
C ASP A 291 -12.92 -10.11 -33.71
N ILE A 292 -13.73 -10.01 -32.67
CA ILE A 292 -14.01 -11.09 -31.71
C ILE A 292 -15.45 -11.58 -31.78
N SER A 293 -16.21 -11.17 -32.80
CA SER A 293 -17.58 -11.62 -33.01
C SER A 293 -17.65 -13.13 -33.21
N ARG A 294 -18.74 -13.74 -32.74
CA ARG A 294 -19.02 -15.18 -32.89
C ARG A 294 -20.32 -15.38 -33.68
N PRO A 295 -20.44 -16.46 -34.47
CA PRO A 295 -21.70 -16.81 -35.12
C PRO A 295 -22.82 -16.99 -34.09
N MET A 296 -24.01 -16.44 -34.38
CA MET A 296 -25.18 -16.54 -33.50
C MET A 296 -25.76 -17.96 -33.52
N GLY A 297 -26.08 -18.56 -32.36
CA GLY A 297 -26.78 -19.86 -32.33
C GLY A 297 -26.69 -20.74 -31.07
N GLY A 298 -26.17 -20.24 -29.94
CA GLY A 298 -26.12 -20.99 -28.67
C GLY A 298 -27.16 -20.54 -27.63
N PRO A 299 -27.41 -21.32 -26.57
CA PRO A 299 -28.34 -20.98 -25.47
C PRO A 299 -27.85 -19.84 -24.56
N SER A 300 -26.65 -19.30 -24.79
CA SER A 300 -26.10 -18.14 -24.11
C SER A 300 -25.86 -17.02 -25.13
N PRO A 301 -26.01 -15.74 -24.75
CA PRO A 301 -25.72 -14.64 -25.65
C PRO A 301 -24.30 -14.70 -26.19
N GLY A 302 -24.18 -14.57 -27.51
CA GLY A 302 -22.91 -14.58 -28.21
C GLY A 302 -22.43 -13.18 -28.52
N CYS A 303 -21.11 -13.03 -28.57
CA CYS A 303 -20.43 -11.80 -28.93
C CYS A 303 -20.90 -11.29 -30.30
N ARG A 304 -21.60 -10.15 -30.29
CA ARG A 304 -22.31 -9.55 -31.43
C ARG A 304 -21.34 -9.25 -32.60
N PRO A 305 -21.79 -9.39 -33.87
CA PRO A 305 -21.06 -8.90 -35.04
C PRO A 305 -20.62 -7.44 -34.91
N GLY A 306 -19.35 -7.16 -35.22
CA GLY A 306 -18.72 -5.86 -35.05
C GLY A 306 -18.07 -5.63 -33.68
N SER A 307 -18.13 -6.61 -32.77
CA SER A 307 -17.39 -6.55 -31.52
C SER A 307 -15.89 -6.72 -31.77
N THR A 308 -15.07 -5.89 -31.13
CA THR A 308 -13.62 -5.86 -31.35
C THR A 308 -12.84 -5.85 -30.05
N MET A 309 -11.61 -6.38 -30.10
CA MET A 309 -10.62 -6.24 -29.04
C MET A 309 -9.34 -5.63 -29.63
N THR A 310 -8.83 -4.61 -28.95
CA THR A 310 -7.53 -4.00 -29.24
C THR A 310 -6.60 -4.18 -28.05
N LEU A 311 -5.41 -4.74 -28.29
CA LEU A 311 -4.33 -4.88 -27.32
C LEU A 311 -3.22 -3.90 -27.64
N HIS A 312 -2.86 -3.06 -26.67
CA HIS A 312 -1.67 -2.21 -26.72
C HIS A 312 -0.62 -2.76 -25.76
N LEU A 313 0.60 -2.97 -26.25
CA LEU A 313 1.76 -3.33 -25.45
C LEU A 313 2.89 -2.34 -25.72
N LYS A 314 3.64 -2.03 -24.67
CA LYS A 314 4.83 -1.21 -24.73
C LYS A 314 5.92 -1.89 -23.92
N VAL A 315 7.02 -2.22 -24.58
CA VAL A 315 8.24 -2.68 -23.89
C VAL A 315 8.97 -1.44 -23.44
N ARG A 316 9.12 -1.28 -22.14
CA ARG A 316 10.07 -0.29 -21.63
C ARG A 316 11.45 -0.89 -21.89
N GLN A 317 12.21 -0.27 -22.79
CA GLN A 317 13.64 -0.52 -22.82
C GLN A 317 14.15 -0.06 -21.45
N GLU A 318 14.65 -0.99 -20.63
CA GLU A 318 15.58 -0.58 -19.59
C GLU A 318 16.70 0.18 -20.30
N PRO A 319 17.12 1.35 -19.79
CA PRO A 319 18.19 2.11 -20.43
C PRO A 319 19.36 1.15 -20.66
N GLU A 320 19.84 1.06 -21.91
CA GLU A 320 20.93 0.17 -22.31
C GLU A 320 21.97 0.11 -21.19
N GLU A 321 22.35 -1.10 -20.75
CA GLU A 321 23.48 -1.28 -19.83
C GLU A 321 24.65 -0.44 -20.35
N CYS A 322 24.91 0.67 -19.66
CA CYS A 322 25.88 1.66 -20.08
C CYS A 322 27.27 1.03 -19.97
N LYS A 323 27.76 0.49 -21.09
CA LYS A 323 29.12 -0.06 -21.18
C LYS A 323 30.19 0.97 -20.78
N ASP A 324 29.89 2.27 -20.95
CA ASP A 324 30.75 3.39 -20.55
C ASP A 324 30.61 3.85 -19.08
N MET A 325 29.60 3.38 -18.34
CA MET A 325 29.45 3.70 -16.90
C MET A 325 30.17 2.73 -15.98
N ARG A 326 30.81 1.67 -16.49
CA ARG A 326 31.65 0.77 -15.67
C ARG A 326 32.78 1.50 -14.93
N SER A 327 33.17 2.68 -15.40
CA SER A 327 34.19 3.54 -14.78
C SER A 327 33.62 4.73 -14.01
N VAL A 328 32.29 4.91 -13.99
CA VAL A 328 31.62 6.06 -13.36
C VAL A 328 30.87 5.63 -12.10
N GLU A 329 31.30 6.15 -10.95
CA GLU A 329 30.63 5.94 -9.66
C GLU A 329 30.01 7.24 -9.15
N LEU A 330 28.84 7.15 -8.51
CA LEU A 330 28.20 8.23 -7.78
C LEU A 330 27.92 7.75 -6.35
N MET A 331 28.34 8.55 -5.37
CA MET A 331 28.13 8.29 -3.95
C MET A 331 27.56 9.54 -3.29
N ILE A 332 26.55 9.36 -2.43
CA ILE A 332 26.07 10.42 -1.51
C ILE A 332 26.85 10.27 -0.21
N VAL A 333 27.63 11.30 0.14
CA VAL A 333 28.41 11.43 1.37
C VAL A 333 27.54 12.00 2.49
N SER A 334 26.77 13.05 2.18
CA SER A 334 25.76 13.63 3.07
C SER A 334 24.49 13.90 2.26
N PRO A 335 23.29 13.62 2.78
CA PRO A 335 23.00 13.12 4.13
C PRO A 335 23.33 11.63 4.33
N GLU A 336 23.56 11.23 5.58
CA GLU A 336 23.59 9.82 5.95
C GLU A 336 22.19 9.20 5.81
N ASP A 337 22.12 7.91 5.47
CA ASP A 337 20.83 7.24 5.30
C ASP A 337 20.08 7.16 6.64
N LYS A 338 18.81 7.57 6.61
CA LYS A 338 17.89 7.70 7.76
C LYS A 338 18.32 8.73 8.80
N SER A 339 19.23 9.65 8.48
CA SER A 339 19.58 10.76 9.40
C SER A 339 18.38 11.65 9.73
N GLY A 340 18.36 12.19 10.96
CA GLY A 340 17.28 13.02 11.47
C GLY A 340 17.64 14.50 11.48
N TYR A 341 16.77 15.34 10.94
CA TYR A 341 16.92 16.79 10.86
C TYR A 341 15.75 17.48 11.55
N VAL A 342 16.04 18.46 12.40
CA VAL A 342 15.01 19.11 13.24
C VAL A 342 15.04 20.60 12.98
N PHE A 343 13.86 21.22 12.92
CA PHE A 343 13.76 22.67 12.97
C PHE A 343 14.31 23.20 14.30
N SER A 344 15.13 24.24 14.22
CA SER A 344 15.68 24.90 15.40
C SER A 344 14.62 25.64 16.21
N ASP A 345 14.95 25.84 17.48
CA ASP A 345 14.19 26.63 18.45
C ASP A 345 14.09 28.11 18.02
N GLU A 346 13.02 28.77 18.43
CA GLU A 346 12.74 30.20 18.28
C GLU A 346 13.75 31.08 19.04
N TYR A 347 14.29 30.62 20.17
CA TYR A 347 15.17 31.41 21.04
C TYR A 347 16.66 31.42 20.64
N LEU A 348 17.04 30.73 19.56
CA LEU A 348 18.36 30.96 18.96
C LEU A 348 18.42 32.38 18.39
N LEU A 349 19.62 32.96 18.28
CA LEU A 349 19.84 34.24 17.58
C LEU A 349 19.02 34.24 16.27
N SER A 350 18.34 35.34 15.95
CA SER A 350 17.28 35.42 14.90
C SER A 350 17.69 34.91 13.51
N GLU A 351 19.00 34.86 13.24
CA GLU A 351 19.57 34.29 12.02
C GLU A 351 19.57 32.75 11.99
N HIS A 352 19.44 32.08 13.14
CA HIS A 352 19.48 30.63 13.31
C HIS A 352 18.17 30.03 13.83
N SER A 353 17.20 30.84 14.24
CA SER A 353 15.92 30.36 14.74
C SER A 353 14.96 29.91 13.63
N ASN A 354 14.09 28.94 13.96
CA ASN A 354 13.04 28.41 13.10
C ASN A 354 13.54 27.88 11.75
N LYS A 355 14.69 27.18 11.75
CA LYS A 355 15.36 26.67 10.55
C LYS A 355 15.70 25.20 10.64
N LEU A 356 15.52 24.48 9.54
CA LEU A 356 16.06 23.13 9.32
C LEU A 356 17.15 23.23 8.25
N THR A 357 18.35 22.73 8.55
CA THR A 357 19.49 22.73 7.63
C THR A 357 19.83 21.32 7.18
N LEU A 358 19.93 21.13 5.87
CA LEU A 358 20.28 19.86 5.22
C LEU A 358 21.52 20.08 4.35
N GLU A 359 22.62 19.43 4.73
CA GLU A 359 23.88 19.46 3.98
C GLU A 359 23.93 18.32 2.98
N LEU A 360 24.20 18.65 1.73
CA LEU A 360 24.28 17.72 0.60
C LEU A 360 25.73 17.67 0.12
N GLU A 361 26.31 16.48 0.09
CA GLU A 361 27.62 16.24 -0.50
C GLU A 361 27.59 14.95 -1.29
N ALA A 362 28.02 15.01 -2.54
CA ALA A 362 28.22 13.83 -3.38
C ALA A 362 29.69 13.74 -3.81
N ARG A 363 30.12 12.51 -4.10
CA ARG A 363 31.41 12.22 -4.74
C ARG A 363 31.17 11.42 -6.00
N THR A 364 31.96 11.71 -7.02
CA THR A 364 31.96 10.96 -8.27
C THR A 364 33.34 10.42 -8.55
N VAL A 365 33.40 9.25 -9.17
CA VAL A 365 34.62 8.75 -9.81
C VAL A 365 34.31 8.65 -11.30
N PRO A 366 35.08 9.26 -12.22
CA PRO A 366 36.11 10.26 -11.97
C PRO A 366 35.55 11.56 -11.35
N GLU A 367 36.41 12.29 -10.62
CA GLU A 367 36.03 13.51 -9.87
C GLU A 367 35.52 14.66 -10.75
N ARG A 368 35.93 14.70 -12.03
CA ARG A 368 35.49 15.72 -13.00
C ARG A 368 33.97 15.86 -13.16
N TYR A 369 33.20 14.88 -12.69
CA TYR A 369 31.74 14.87 -12.76
C TYR A 369 31.07 15.42 -11.49
N ALA A 370 31.81 15.77 -10.44
CA ALA A 370 31.28 16.14 -9.14
C ALA A 370 30.35 17.37 -9.22
N ASP A 371 30.72 18.39 -10.00
CA ASP A 371 29.91 19.60 -10.20
C ASP A 371 28.70 19.39 -11.12
N SER A 372 28.63 18.23 -11.80
CA SER A 372 27.52 17.86 -12.68
C SER A 372 26.42 17.06 -11.96
N VAL A 373 26.58 16.77 -10.67
CA VAL A 373 25.57 16.07 -9.88
C VAL A 373 24.32 16.94 -9.74
N GLU A 374 23.19 16.42 -10.21
CA GLU A 374 21.86 16.99 -10.10
C GLU A 374 21.16 16.49 -8.83
N TRP A 375 20.70 17.40 -7.98
CA TRP A 375 20.00 17.07 -6.75
C TRP A 375 18.48 17.22 -6.89
N THR A 376 17.74 16.25 -6.38
CA THR A 376 16.31 16.36 -6.08
C THR A 376 16.14 16.29 -4.58
N ILE A 377 15.55 17.32 -4.02
CA ILE A 377 15.49 17.59 -2.59
C ILE A 377 14.01 17.78 -2.21
N PRO A 378 13.56 17.27 -1.05
CA PRO A 378 12.17 17.40 -0.65
C PRO A 378 11.70 18.85 -0.61
N GLU A 379 10.46 19.08 -0.99
CA GLU A 379 9.77 20.33 -0.71
C GLU A 379 9.04 20.21 0.63
N ILE A 380 8.92 21.32 1.33
CA ILE A 380 8.17 21.43 2.58
C ILE A 380 7.20 22.59 2.39
N GLU A 381 5.92 22.29 2.20
CA GLU A 381 4.91 23.30 1.93
C GLU A 381 4.80 24.27 3.11
N GLY A 382 4.75 25.58 2.82
CA GLY A 382 4.74 26.63 3.84
C GLY A 382 6.11 26.99 4.44
N SER A 383 7.18 26.24 4.14
CA SER A 383 8.54 26.62 4.53
C SER A 383 9.27 27.35 3.41
N ASN A 384 10.00 28.42 3.72
CA ASN A 384 10.83 29.11 2.75
C ASN A 384 12.18 28.37 2.55
N ARG A 385 12.40 27.79 1.37
CA ARG A 385 13.62 27.05 1.02
C ARG A 385 14.66 27.98 0.39
N THR A 386 15.84 28.06 1.01
CA THR A 386 17.03 28.73 0.49
C THR A 386 18.13 27.70 0.20
N ILE A 387 18.93 27.93 -0.84
CA ILE A 387 20.01 27.03 -1.28
C ILE A 387 21.31 27.82 -1.34
N ILE A 388 22.37 27.24 -0.79
CA ILE A 388 23.70 27.85 -0.71
C ILE A 388 24.72 26.88 -1.35
N PRO A 389 25.51 27.34 -2.34
CA PRO A 389 25.44 28.64 -3.02
C PRO A 389 24.12 28.82 -3.80
N ALA A 390 23.71 30.07 -3.99
CA ALA A 390 22.48 30.39 -4.71
C ALA A 390 22.56 29.89 -6.16
N SER A 391 21.55 29.12 -6.60
CA SER A 391 21.43 28.65 -7.97
C SER A 391 20.26 29.35 -8.66
N THR A 392 20.52 29.94 -9.82
CA THR A 392 19.49 30.49 -10.73
C THR A 392 18.98 29.44 -11.72
N SER A 393 19.61 28.27 -11.77
CA SER A 393 19.19 27.15 -12.61
C SER A 393 17.99 26.43 -11.99
N PRO A 394 16.99 26.02 -12.79
CA PRO A 394 15.88 25.17 -12.33
C PRO A 394 16.34 23.76 -11.91
N THR A 395 17.54 23.35 -12.34
CA THR A 395 18.19 22.11 -11.87
C THR A 395 19.31 22.46 -10.91
N LEU A 396 19.21 21.95 -9.69
CA LEU A 396 20.19 22.16 -8.63
C LEU A 396 21.39 21.27 -8.90
N LYS A 397 22.53 21.90 -9.19
CA LYS A 397 23.76 21.21 -9.56
C LYS A 397 24.88 21.58 -8.61
N GLY A 398 25.77 20.62 -8.37
CA GLY A 398 27.01 20.85 -7.64
C GLY A 398 27.37 19.70 -6.73
N GLN A 399 28.66 19.61 -6.41
CA GLN A 399 29.19 18.61 -5.49
C GLN A 399 28.65 18.79 -4.07
N LYS A 400 28.63 20.04 -3.59
CA LYS A 400 28.22 20.42 -2.23
C LYS A 400 27.18 21.53 -2.27
N LEU A 401 26.08 21.32 -1.56
CA LEU A 401 24.99 22.29 -1.41
C LEU A 401 24.47 22.26 0.02
N THR A 402 24.06 23.41 0.54
CA THR A 402 23.33 23.51 1.81
C THR A 402 21.92 23.99 1.52
N VAL A 403 20.93 23.24 2.01
CA VAL A 403 19.51 23.59 1.91
C VAL A 403 19.03 24.03 3.27
N VAL A 404 18.41 25.20 3.34
CA VAL A 404 17.85 25.75 4.57
C VAL A 404 16.36 25.97 4.37
N TYR A 405 15.54 25.32 5.18
CA TYR A 405 14.10 25.57 5.28
C TYR A 405 13.86 26.49 6.46
N LYS A 406 13.19 27.62 6.23
CA LYS A 406 12.85 28.60 7.29
C LYS A 406 11.33 28.69 7.47
N GLY A 407 10.91 28.67 8.73
CA GLY A 407 9.51 28.64 9.14
C GLY A 407 8.97 27.22 9.15
N LEU A 408 8.22 26.85 10.19
CA LEU A 408 7.61 25.54 10.26
C LEU A 408 6.39 25.47 9.31
N PRO A 409 6.13 24.30 8.69
CA PRO A 409 4.94 24.08 7.87
C PRO A 409 3.64 24.14 8.70
N LYS A 410 2.52 24.37 8.01
CA LYS A 410 1.19 24.37 8.63
C LYS A 410 0.72 22.96 8.97
N ASP A 411 1.00 21.99 8.11
CA ASP A 411 0.43 20.65 8.19
C ASP A 411 1.45 19.62 8.71
N ASN A 412 1.03 18.74 9.62
CA ASN A 412 1.89 17.70 10.21
C ASN A 412 2.45 16.72 9.16
N ASN A 413 1.78 16.56 8.02
CA ASN A 413 2.18 15.69 6.92
C ASN A 413 3.48 16.17 6.21
N GLU A 414 3.88 17.41 6.46
CA GLU A 414 5.12 17.96 5.93
C GLU A 414 6.37 17.43 6.65
N PHE A 415 6.21 16.80 7.82
CA PHE A 415 7.29 16.13 8.55
C PHE A 415 7.42 14.65 8.16
N GLY A 416 8.38 13.96 8.78
CA GLY A 416 8.58 12.53 8.59
C GLY A 416 9.60 12.15 7.54
N ARG A 417 9.46 10.94 7.00
CA ARG A 417 10.43 10.36 6.06
C ARG A 417 10.37 11.11 4.73
N LYS A 418 11.53 11.57 4.25
CA LYS A 418 11.71 12.28 2.98
C LYS A 418 12.86 11.64 2.20
N THR A 419 12.86 11.84 0.89
CA THR A 419 13.87 11.26 0.00
C THR A 419 14.74 12.35 -0.59
N VAL A 420 16.05 12.23 -0.42
CA VAL A 420 17.07 13.02 -1.13
C VAL A 420 17.64 12.15 -2.23
N LYS A 421 17.78 12.72 -3.43
CA LYS A 421 18.26 12.01 -4.60
C LYS A 421 19.38 12.80 -5.28
N ALA A 422 20.47 12.11 -5.56
CA ALA A 422 21.54 12.60 -6.42
C ALA A 422 21.48 11.85 -7.75
N ALA A 423 21.56 12.57 -8.85
CA ALA A 423 21.59 12.03 -10.19
C ALA A 423 22.79 12.58 -10.96
N LEU A 424 23.45 11.73 -11.74
CA LEU A 424 24.52 12.15 -12.63
C LEU A 424 24.18 11.72 -14.05
N LYS A 425 24.17 12.67 -14.99
CA LYS A 425 23.99 12.42 -16.42
C LYS A 425 25.34 12.48 -17.13
N VAL A 426 25.73 11.40 -17.79
CA VAL A 426 26.94 11.34 -18.63
C VAL A 426 26.52 10.83 -20.00
N ASN A 427 26.65 11.66 -21.04
CA ASN A 427 26.12 11.39 -22.38
C ASN A 427 24.61 11.07 -22.34
N SER A 428 24.19 9.92 -22.85
CA SER A 428 22.80 9.41 -22.81
C SER A 428 22.45 8.66 -21.52
N CYS A 429 23.40 8.50 -20.60
CA CYS A 429 23.27 7.63 -19.42
C CYS A 429 23.00 8.42 -18.13
N LYS A 430 22.26 7.82 -17.18
CA LYS A 430 21.93 8.42 -15.88
C LYS A 430 22.20 7.44 -14.73
N ILE A 431 23.02 7.84 -13.76
CA ILE A 431 23.16 7.14 -12.47
C ILE A 431 22.37 7.91 -11.43
N GLU A 432 21.68 7.20 -10.54
CA GLU A 432 20.95 7.79 -9.44
C GLU A 432 21.29 7.08 -8.13
N LYS A 433 21.38 7.86 -7.06
CA LYS A 433 21.48 7.38 -5.69
C LYS A 433 20.46 8.11 -4.83
N THR A 434 19.95 7.42 -3.83
CA THR A 434 18.94 7.96 -2.91
C THR A 434 19.39 7.76 -1.46
N ARG A 435 18.91 8.67 -0.61
CA ARG A 435 19.00 8.60 0.84
C ARG A 435 17.63 8.93 1.42
N GLU A 436 17.19 8.17 2.40
CA GLU A 436 16.07 8.56 3.25
C GLU A 436 16.58 9.52 4.33
N VAL A 437 15.83 10.57 4.62
CA VAL A 437 16.06 11.48 5.77
C VAL A 437 14.76 11.65 6.54
N ARG A 438 14.83 12.05 7.81
CA ARG A 438 13.64 12.23 8.66
C ARG A 438 13.58 13.66 9.15
N PHE A 439 12.47 14.35 8.91
CA PHE A 439 12.26 15.74 9.34
C PHE A 439 11.38 15.80 10.57
N PHE A 440 11.79 16.62 11.56
CA PHE A 440 11.15 16.75 12.86
C PHE A 440 10.93 18.22 13.24
N TYR A 441 9.98 18.46 14.13
CA TYR A 441 9.78 19.77 14.78
C TYR A 441 10.16 19.72 16.27
N PRO A 442 10.58 20.86 16.87
CA PRO A 442 10.85 20.92 18.29
C PRO A 442 9.52 20.83 19.06
N ARG A 443 9.33 19.79 19.89
CA ARG A 443 8.04 19.43 20.49
C ARG A 443 7.41 20.57 21.29
N ASP A 444 8.22 21.20 22.14
CA ASP A 444 7.74 22.07 23.23
C ASP A 444 7.71 23.56 22.86
N GLU A 445 8.27 23.93 21.72
CA GLU A 445 8.30 25.31 21.24
C GLU A 445 6.97 25.75 20.66
N LYS A 446 6.81 27.06 20.45
CA LYS A 446 5.57 27.67 19.92
C LYS A 446 5.74 28.29 18.54
N ASN A 447 6.79 27.91 17.81
CA ASN A 447 7.13 28.46 16.50
C ASN A 447 6.34 27.85 15.32
N ASN A 448 5.26 27.11 15.59
CA ASN A 448 4.26 26.77 14.58
C ASN A 448 3.59 28.05 14.02
N PRO A 449 2.92 27.98 12.85
CA PRO A 449 2.34 29.17 12.21
C PRO A 449 1.31 29.95 13.04
N GLU A 450 0.67 29.34 14.05
CA GLU A 450 -0.26 30.06 14.93
C GLU A 450 0.43 30.80 16.09
N GLY A 451 1.64 30.39 16.50
CA GLY A 451 2.38 31.05 17.57
C GLY A 451 1.79 30.89 18.99
N LYS A 452 0.61 30.28 19.12
CA LYS A 452 -0.20 30.33 20.35
C LYS A 452 0.03 29.16 21.30
N HIS A 453 0.16 27.97 20.76
CA HIS A 453 0.24 26.72 21.50
C HIS A 453 1.56 25.98 21.21
N PRO A 454 2.01 25.06 22.08
CA PRO A 454 3.16 24.22 21.79
C PRO A 454 2.96 23.41 20.51
N ASN A 455 4.06 23.11 19.80
CA ASN A 455 4.05 22.43 18.52
C ASN A 455 3.38 21.05 18.60
N TRP A 456 3.65 20.26 19.65
CA TRP A 456 2.99 18.96 19.83
C TRP A 456 1.46 19.07 19.80
N TYR A 457 0.91 20.07 20.49
CA TYR A 457 -0.54 20.27 20.55
C TYR A 457 -1.08 20.73 19.20
N TYR A 458 -0.38 21.67 18.57
CA TYR A 458 -0.76 22.21 17.27
C TYR A 458 -0.82 21.12 16.20
N TYR A 459 0.23 20.28 16.10
CA TYR A 459 0.33 19.25 15.07
C TYR A 459 -0.47 17.99 15.38
N TRP A 460 -0.44 17.47 16.62
CA TRP A 460 -1.18 16.24 16.94
C TRP A 460 -2.70 16.42 16.81
N LYS A 461 -3.22 17.65 17.00
CA LYS A 461 -4.63 17.99 16.73
C LYS A 461 -5.07 17.76 15.28
N GLN A 462 -4.14 17.69 14.34
CA GLN A 462 -4.42 17.49 12.92
C GLN A 462 -4.54 16.00 12.56
N THR A 463 -4.12 15.12 13.48
CA THR A 463 -3.95 13.68 13.23
C THR A 463 -5.18 12.87 13.66
N PRO A 464 -5.27 11.58 13.29
CA PRO A 464 -6.30 10.69 13.82
C PRO A 464 -6.30 10.55 15.34
N ALA A 465 -5.19 10.82 16.05
CA ALA A 465 -5.12 10.81 17.51
C ALA A 465 -6.06 11.84 18.17
N ALA A 466 -6.44 12.88 17.42
CA ALA A 466 -7.39 13.90 17.85
C ALA A 466 -8.86 13.53 17.56
N ARG A 467 -9.12 12.31 17.08
CA ARG A 467 -10.45 11.82 16.69
C ARG A 467 -10.85 10.61 17.54
N PRO A 468 -11.34 10.83 18.77
CA PRO A 468 -11.69 9.73 19.66
C PRO A 468 -12.79 8.89 19.03
N PHE A 469 -12.57 7.57 18.95
CA PHE A 469 -13.48 6.63 18.28
C PHE A 469 -13.83 7.05 16.84
N ALA A 470 -12.86 7.66 16.13
CA ALA A 470 -13.02 8.24 14.79
C ALA A 470 -14.04 9.38 14.67
N GLN A 471 -14.43 9.99 15.80
CA GLN A 471 -15.37 11.10 15.82
C GLN A 471 -14.66 12.47 15.80
N ASN A 472 -15.31 13.46 15.20
CA ASN A 472 -14.86 14.85 15.29
C ASN A 472 -15.21 15.41 16.66
N VAL A 473 -14.25 16.02 17.35
CA VAL A 473 -14.41 16.71 18.63
C VAL A 473 -13.66 18.04 18.56
N ARG A 474 -14.17 19.07 19.24
CA ARG A 474 -13.42 20.32 19.42
C ARG A 474 -12.44 20.13 20.59
N ILE A 475 -11.16 20.31 20.32
CA ILE A 475 -10.12 20.18 21.35
C ILE A 475 -9.60 21.57 21.66
N GLU A 476 -9.74 22.00 22.90
CA GLU A 476 -9.19 23.24 23.45
C GLU A 476 -7.93 22.93 24.28
N TYR A 477 -7.08 23.94 24.48
CA TYR A 477 -5.82 23.77 25.20
C TYR A 477 -5.97 24.21 26.65
N HIS A 478 -5.59 23.33 27.57
CA HIS A 478 -5.49 23.65 28.99
C HIS A 478 -6.81 24.21 29.56
N CYS A 479 -6.84 25.44 30.08
CA CYS A 479 -8.04 26.06 30.64
C CYS A 479 -8.84 26.90 29.63
N ALA A 480 -8.56 26.82 28.33
CA ALA A 480 -9.26 27.63 27.34
C ALA A 480 -10.78 27.35 27.36
N GLY A 481 -11.58 28.41 27.49
CA GLY A 481 -13.04 28.33 27.58
C GLY A 481 -13.59 28.02 28.98
N ILE A 482 -12.74 27.73 29.97
CA ILE A 482 -13.14 27.37 31.33
C ILE A 482 -12.60 28.43 32.31
N PRO A 483 -13.42 28.96 33.24
CA PRO A 483 -12.93 29.86 34.29
C PRO A 483 -11.76 29.23 35.07
N ILE A 484 -10.75 30.04 35.41
CA ILE A 484 -9.49 29.53 35.95
C ILE A 484 -9.69 28.78 37.28
N GLU A 485 -10.62 29.24 38.10
CA GLU A 485 -11.02 28.64 39.38
C GLU A 485 -11.83 27.35 39.24
N LYS A 486 -12.28 27.03 38.02
CA LYS A 486 -13.01 25.81 37.67
C LYS A 486 -12.18 24.85 36.81
N CYS A 487 -10.96 25.23 36.44
CA CYS A 487 -10.10 24.46 35.57
C CYS A 487 -9.31 23.40 36.35
N THR A 488 -9.55 22.12 36.07
CA THR A 488 -8.82 21.01 36.71
C THR A 488 -7.43 20.79 36.12
N CYS A 489 -7.16 21.27 34.90
CA CYS A 489 -5.81 21.20 34.30
C CYS A 489 -4.72 21.94 35.11
N LEU A 490 -5.07 22.75 36.11
CA LEU A 490 -4.11 23.34 37.04
C LEU A 490 -3.55 22.34 38.06
N GLN A 491 -4.21 21.18 38.20
CA GLN A 491 -3.81 20.10 39.09
C GLN A 491 -2.86 19.14 38.36
N ARG A 492 -1.77 18.77 39.01
CA ARG A 492 -0.80 17.81 38.46
C ARG A 492 -1.43 16.42 38.38
N GLY A 493 -1.16 15.66 37.32
CA GLY A 493 -1.74 14.34 37.08
C GLY A 493 -2.96 14.36 36.14
N VAL A 494 -3.62 15.51 35.99
CA VAL A 494 -4.80 15.68 35.13
C VAL A 494 -4.36 15.92 33.69
N ILE A 495 -4.51 14.93 32.79
CA ILE A 495 -4.01 15.00 31.40
C ILE A 495 -5.04 15.59 30.41
N GLY A 496 -6.31 15.61 30.78
CA GLY A 496 -7.40 16.25 30.06
C GLY A 496 -8.48 16.75 31.03
N GLN A 497 -9.46 17.46 30.50
CA GLN A 497 -10.71 17.70 31.22
C GLN A 497 -11.88 17.89 30.24
N TYR A 498 -13.06 17.47 30.68
CA TYR A 498 -14.34 17.89 30.17
C TYR A 498 -15.13 18.55 31.30
N ASN A 499 -15.77 19.68 31.02
CA ASN A 499 -16.63 20.34 32.00
C ASN A 499 -18.00 20.66 31.36
N PRO A 500 -19.09 20.00 31.79
CA PRO A 500 -20.39 20.14 31.12
C PRO A 500 -21.00 21.54 31.21
N TYR A 501 -20.57 22.36 32.17
CA TYR A 501 -21.14 23.70 32.41
C TYR A 501 -20.43 24.81 31.64
N TYR A 502 -19.16 24.61 31.28
CA TYR A 502 -18.32 25.63 30.64
C TYR A 502 -17.83 25.23 29.25
N SER A 503 -17.65 23.93 29.00
CA SER A 503 -17.27 23.44 27.69
C SER A 503 -18.39 23.69 26.68
N GLY A 504 -18.03 24.16 25.49
CA GLY A 504 -18.97 24.20 24.37
C GLY A 504 -19.41 22.79 23.97
N TYR A 505 -20.48 22.69 23.17
CA TYR A 505 -20.92 21.40 22.64
C TYR A 505 -19.77 20.64 21.96
N LYS A 506 -19.61 19.37 22.32
CA LYS A 506 -18.57 18.47 21.82
C LYS A 506 -17.15 19.04 21.97
N THR A 507 -16.90 19.73 23.08
CA THR A 507 -15.61 20.37 23.37
C THR A 507 -14.96 19.74 24.59
N ILE A 508 -13.71 19.31 24.44
CA ILE A 508 -12.85 18.80 25.50
C ILE A 508 -11.58 19.64 25.56
N ASN A 509 -10.88 19.57 26.68
CA ASN A 509 -9.62 20.26 26.87
C ASN A 509 -8.50 19.23 27.09
N VAL A 510 -7.40 19.36 26.36
CA VAL A 510 -6.19 18.60 26.68
C VAL A 510 -5.29 19.49 27.53
N CYS A 511 -4.89 19.00 28.70
CA CYS A 511 -4.05 19.74 29.62
C CYS A 511 -2.61 19.86 29.08
N ASN A 512 -1.80 20.71 29.71
CA ASN A 512 -0.42 20.86 29.29
C ASN A 512 0.37 19.62 29.72
N LEU A 513 0.55 18.67 28.79
CA LEU A 513 1.17 17.39 29.10
C LEU A 513 2.58 17.54 29.70
N ARG A 514 3.31 18.61 29.38
CA ARG A 514 4.62 18.88 29.99
C ARG A 514 4.53 19.13 31.50
N THR A 515 3.48 19.76 31.99
CA THR A 515 3.32 20.06 33.43
C THR A 515 2.45 19.03 34.15
N ASN A 516 1.57 18.35 33.41
CA ASN A 516 0.52 17.52 33.98
C ASN A 516 0.86 16.03 34.01
N THR A 517 1.87 15.59 33.27
CA THR A 517 2.34 14.19 33.29
C THR A 517 3.43 13.96 34.33
N TRP A 518 3.73 12.71 34.67
CA TRP A 518 4.75 12.39 35.67
C TRP A 518 6.18 12.56 35.13
N ASN A 519 6.39 12.30 33.84
CA ASN A 519 7.65 12.58 33.16
C ASN A 519 7.44 13.58 32.01
N PRO A 520 7.91 14.84 32.15
CA PRO A 520 7.76 15.88 31.13
C PRO A 520 8.51 15.58 29.83
N ASP A 521 9.60 14.81 29.89
CA ASP A 521 10.43 14.53 28.72
C ASP A 521 9.77 13.53 27.77
N THR A 522 8.92 12.65 28.30
CA THR A 522 8.23 11.62 27.52
C THR A 522 6.71 11.76 27.51
N PHE A 523 6.16 12.77 28.21
CA PHE A 523 4.74 12.88 28.52
C PHE A 523 4.17 11.60 29.16
N TYR A 524 4.89 11.04 30.13
CA TYR A 524 4.52 9.76 30.73
C TYR A 524 3.29 9.87 31.63
N ALA A 525 2.25 9.11 31.32
CA ALA A 525 1.09 8.90 32.17
C ALA A 525 0.74 7.42 32.20
N GLU A 526 0.07 6.97 33.25
CA GLU A 526 -0.52 5.64 33.35
C GLU A 526 -1.99 5.81 33.69
N LEU A 527 -2.84 5.02 33.03
CA LEU A 527 -4.25 4.95 33.36
C LEU A 527 -4.60 3.55 33.86
N PRO A 528 -5.52 3.42 34.82
CA PRO A 528 -6.13 2.15 35.20
C PRO A 528 -6.57 1.31 33.98
N ALA A 529 -6.11 0.07 33.91
CA ALA A 529 -6.48 -0.88 32.86
C ALA A 529 -7.73 -1.68 33.27
N VAL A 530 -8.88 -1.01 33.34
CA VAL A 530 -10.16 -1.57 33.78
C VAL A 530 -11.09 -1.89 32.61
N LYS A 531 -11.80 -3.02 32.66
CA LYS A 531 -12.86 -3.37 31.69
C LYS A 531 -13.88 -4.30 32.32
N ARG A 532 -15.14 -3.87 32.44
CA ARG A 532 -16.19 -4.67 33.10
C ARG A 532 -16.47 -5.99 32.36
N SER A 533 -16.29 -6.00 31.03
CA SER A 533 -16.40 -7.23 30.23
C SER A 533 -15.27 -8.25 30.48
N LYS A 534 -14.24 -7.91 31.27
CA LYS A 534 -13.11 -8.77 31.63
C LYS A 534 -12.94 -8.79 33.16
N PRO A 535 -13.61 -9.70 33.88
CA PRO A 535 -13.66 -9.70 35.35
C PRO A 535 -12.30 -9.67 36.06
N SER A 536 -11.25 -10.27 35.48
CA SER A 536 -9.90 -10.25 36.06
C SER A 536 -9.35 -8.82 36.21
N THR A 537 -9.72 -7.89 35.34
CA THR A 537 -9.28 -6.49 35.41
C THR A 537 -9.96 -5.70 36.54
N LEU A 538 -11.08 -6.20 37.08
CA LEU A 538 -11.77 -5.59 38.20
C LEU A 538 -11.20 -6.04 39.55
N SER A 539 -10.57 -7.22 39.59
CA SER A 539 -9.89 -7.76 40.77
C SER A 539 -8.40 -7.43 40.82
N GLU A 540 -7.73 -7.35 39.67
CA GLU A 540 -6.29 -7.07 39.57
C GLU A 540 -6.05 -5.60 39.21
N ARG A 541 -5.27 -4.89 40.03
CA ARG A 541 -4.86 -3.51 39.76
C ARG A 541 -3.70 -3.46 38.78
N ASN A 542 -4.04 -3.29 37.52
CA ASN A 542 -3.07 -3.12 36.44
C ASN A 542 -3.22 -1.73 35.82
N TYR A 543 -2.10 -1.16 35.39
CA TYR A 543 -2.06 0.17 34.79
C TYR A 543 -1.42 0.08 33.40
N SER A 544 -1.95 0.84 32.45
CA SER A 544 -1.42 0.93 31.09
C SER A 544 -0.55 2.19 30.97
N PRO A 545 0.74 2.07 30.62
CA PRO A 545 1.61 3.22 30.44
C PRO A 545 1.49 3.84 29.04
N TYR A 546 1.50 5.16 28.98
CA TYR A 546 1.40 5.97 27.76
C TYR A 546 2.51 7.02 27.71
N THR A 547 2.93 7.35 26.49
CA THR A 547 3.96 8.37 26.23
C THR A 547 3.64 9.15 24.96
N TYR A 548 4.10 10.40 24.90
CA TYR A 548 4.01 11.26 23.71
C TYR A 548 2.59 11.32 23.11
N ILE A 549 2.44 11.04 21.81
CA ILE A 549 1.16 11.09 21.11
C ILE A 549 0.14 10.09 21.66
N ASP A 550 0.58 8.98 22.27
CA ASP A 550 -0.36 8.04 22.91
C ASP A 550 -1.01 8.69 24.13
N THR A 551 -0.25 9.41 24.94
CA THR A 551 -0.80 10.15 26.10
C THR A 551 -1.84 11.18 25.66
N PHE A 552 -1.57 11.86 24.55
CA PHE A 552 -2.53 12.77 23.92
C PHE A 552 -3.79 12.04 23.46
N ALA A 553 -3.65 10.91 22.75
CA ALA A 553 -4.76 10.15 22.22
C ALA A 553 -5.68 9.61 23.33
N VAL A 554 -5.11 9.02 24.38
CA VAL A 554 -5.91 8.49 25.49
C VAL A 554 -6.59 9.59 26.28
N ALA A 555 -5.95 10.75 26.49
CA ALA A 555 -6.61 11.91 27.09
C ALA A 555 -7.83 12.32 26.25
N VAL A 556 -7.68 12.42 24.93
CA VAL A 556 -8.78 12.78 24.03
C VAL A 556 -9.93 11.77 24.05
N MET A 557 -9.63 10.46 24.10
CA MET A 557 -10.63 9.40 24.20
C MET A 557 -11.36 9.42 25.55
N HIS A 558 -10.61 9.59 26.63
CA HIS A 558 -11.11 9.63 27.99
C HIS A 558 -12.08 10.82 28.19
N GLU A 559 -11.63 12.04 27.89
CA GLU A 559 -12.48 13.24 28.04
C GLU A 559 -13.71 13.24 27.13
N PHE A 560 -13.57 12.67 25.93
CA PHE A 560 -14.71 12.55 25.03
C PHE A 560 -15.75 11.55 25.53
N THR A 561 -15.34 10.58 26.35
CA THR A 561 -16.27 9.65 26.98
C THR A 561 -17.08 10.35 28.06
N HIS A 562 -16.47 11.22 28.89
CA HIS A 562 -17.24 12.08 29.82
C HIS A 562 -18.30 12.91 29.08
N PHE A 563 -17.93 13.51 27.95
CA PHE A 563 -18.88 14.26 27.12
C PHE A 563 -20.07 13.39 26.68
N ASN A 564 -19.81 12.17 26.18
CA ASN A 564 -20.87 11.28 25.70
C ASN A 564 -21.75 10.79 26.86
N ASN A 565 -21.14 10.39 27.97
CA ASN A 565 -21.84 9.93 29.17
C ASN A 565 -22.77 11.02 29.69
N PHE A 566 -22.25 12.24 29.89
CA PHE A 566 -23.07 13.35 30.38
C PHE A 566 -24.29 13.62 29.47
N HIS A 567 -24.11 13.65 28.15
CA HIS A 567 -25.22 13.92 27.23
C HIS A 567 -26.19 12.74 27.07
N ALA A 568 -25.74 11.52 27.33
CA ALA A 568 -26.59 10.33 27.29
C ALA A 568 -27.40 10.18 28.59
N PHE A 569 -26.76 10.43 29.74
CA PHE A 569 -27.34 10.22 31.06
C PHE A 569 -28.21 11.40 31.49
N TRP A 570 -27.78 12.62 31.14
CA TRP A 570 -28.35 13.89 31.61
C TRP A 570 -28.82 14.81 30.45
N PRO A 571 -29.74 14.37 29.57
CA PRO A 571 -30.17 15.17 28.42
C PRO A 571 -30.88 16.48 28.79
N GLU A 572 -31.43 16.56 30.01
CA GLU A 572 -32.05 17.77 30.58
C GLU A 572 -31.13 18.51 31.57
N GLY A 573 -29.87 18.10 31.67
CA GLY A 573 -28.93 18.54 32.71
C GLY A 573 -28.94 17.64 33.95
N TRP A 574 -27.82 17.68 34.69
CA TRP A 574 -27.61 16.88 35.89
C TRP A 574 -28.55 17.29 37.03
N LYS A 575 -29.04 16.30 37.79
CA LYS A 575 -30.00 16.48 38.89
C LYS A 575 -29.56 15.68 40.11
N GLU A 576 -29.18 16.38 41.18
CA GLU A 576 -28.77 15.80 42.47
C GLU A 576 -29.79 14.80 43.05
N SER A 577 -31.08 15.00 42.80
CA SER A 577 -32.12 14.08 43.29
C SER A 577 -32.17 12.72 42.57
N GLU A 578 -31.42 12.56 41.47
CA GLU A 578 -31.40 11.36 40.62
C GLU A 578 -30.03 10.66 40.62
N ASP A 579 -29.06 11.15 41.41
CA ASP A 579 -27.67 10.65 41.55
C ASP A 579 -27.30 10.77 43.04
N SER A 580 -27.66 9.75 43.82
CA SER A 580 -27.66 9.79 45.28
C SER A 580 -26.26 9.70 45.89
N ASP A 581 -25.29 9.15 45.17
CA ASP A 581 -23.91 8.95 45.63
C ASP A 581 -22.89 9.86 44.92
N GLU A 582 -23.38 10.73 44.02
CA GLU A 582 -22.63 11.81 43.36
C GLU A 582 -21.48 11.28 42.51
N ASP A 583 -21.74 10.25 41.70
CA ASP A 583 -20.75 9.62 40.83
C ASP A 583 -20.92 9.94 39.34
N ASP A 584 -21.87 10.83 39.03
CA ASP A 584 -22.26 11.31 37.70
C ASP A 584 -23.05 10.28 36.85
N ILE A 585 -23.46 9.14 37.42
CA ILE A 585 -24.40 8.19 36.82
C ILE A 585 -25.75 8.27 37.55
N PRO A 586 -26.89 8.39 36.83
CA PRO A 586 -28.19 8.34 37.47
C PRO A 586 -28.46 6.97 38.14
N ASP A 587 -28.97 6.96 39.38
CA ASP A 587 -29.30 5.75 40.17
C ASP A 587 -30.09 4.70 39.36
N ARG A 588 -30.98 5.20 38.49
CA ARG A 588 -31.85 4.39 37.62
C ARG A 588 -31.10 3.56 36.57
N LEU A 589 -29.85 3.91 36.24
CA LEU A 589 -29.04 3.25 35.21
C LEU A 589 -27.99 2.30 35.79
N GLU A 590 -27.47 2.60 36.97
CA GLU A 590 -26.32 1.91 37.55
C GLU A 590 -26.48 0.41 37.67
N SER A 591 -27.61 -0.08 38.19
CA SER A 591 -27.86 -1.52 38.33
C SER A 591 -27.80 -2.26 36.99
N GLU A 592 -28.28 -1.65 35.91
CA GLU A 592 -28.22 -2.23 34.56
C GLU A 592 -26.80 -2.17 33.98
N MET A 593 -25.99 -1.20 34.41
CA MET A 593 -24.60 -1.02 34.00
C MET A 593 -23.59 -1.81 34.85
N GLY A 594 -24.08 -2.46 35.91
CA GLY A 594 -23.30 -3.29 36.83
C GLY A 594 -22.64 -2.48 37.95
N PHE A 595 -23.18 -1.33 38.30
CA PHE A 595 -22.80 -0.47 39.42
C PHE A 595 -23.82 -0.55 40.56
N ARG A 596 -23.51 0.04 41.72
CA ARG A 596 -24.38 0.03 42.90
C ARG A 596 -24.85 1.45 43.23
N PRO A 597 -26.17 1.73 43.22
CA PRO A 597 -26.71 3.07 43.44
C PRO A 597 -26.57 3.71 44.81
N ASP A 598 -25.82 3.07 45.68
CA ASP A 598 -25.56 3.53 47.04
C ASP A 598 -24.06 3.74 47.27
N MET A 599 -23.26 3.73 46.21
CA MET A 599 -21.82 3.64 46.24
C MET A 599 -21.18 4.38 45.07
N LYS A 600 -20.65 5.56 45.37
CA LYS A 600 -19.90 6.41 44.44
C LYS A 600 -18.86 5.66 43.59
N GLN A 601 -18.27 4.61 44.14
CA GLN A 601 -17.32 3.78 43.41
C GLN A 601 -17.55 2.31 43.76
N THR A 602 -18.12 1.56 42.83
CA THR A 602 -18.41 0.14 42.96
C THR A 602 -17.13 -0.71 42.93
N TYR A 603 -16.20 -0.39 42.01
CA TYR A 603 -15.00 -1.19 41.75
C TYR A 603 -13.73 -0.49 42.24
N TRP A 604 -12.66 -1.26 42.52
CA TRP A 604 -11.35 -0.71 42.92
C TRP A 604 -11.36 0.25 44.14
N ARG A 605 -12.32 0.09 45.06
CA ARG A 605 -12.62 0.94 46.23
C ARG A 605 -11.47 1.37 47.15
N GLU A 606 -10.29 0.78 47.01
CA GLU A 606 -9.11 1.15 47.82
C GLU A 606 -8.23 2.19 47.12
N VAL A 607 -8.56 2.56 45.88
CA VAL A 607 -7.95 3.63 45.09
C VAL A 607 -9.06 4.60 44.69
N ASP A 608 -8.81 5.89 44.86
CA ASP A 608 -9.73 6.93 44.42
C ASP A 608 -9.69 7.03 42.88
N LEU A 609 -10.74 6.55 42.24
CA LEU A 609 -11.01 6.71 40.81
C LEU A 609 -12.05 7.82 40.58
N SER A 610 -12.37 8.67 41.55
CA SER A 610 -13.35 9.77 41.37
C SER A 610 -14.80 9.39 41.08
N GLY A 611 -15.14 8.13 40.78
CA GLY A 611 -16.53 7.65 40.65
C GLY A 611 -16.68 6.44 39.72
N ASP A 612 -17.89 5.90 39.56
CA ASP A 612 -18.14 4.87 38.55
C ASP A 612 -18.23 5.43 37.11
N GLU A 613 -18.56 6.72 36.94
CA GLU A 613 -18.50 7.37 35.62
C GLU A 613 -17.06 7.47 35.09
N GLU A 614 -16.09 7.82 35.95
CA GLU A 614 -14.66 7.78 35.60
C GLU A 614 -14.22 6.35 35.23
N LEU A 615 -14.79 5.33 35.87
CA LEU A 615 -14.49 3.95 35.48
C LEU A 615 -14.95 3.67 34.04
N LEU A 616 -16.08 4.22 33.61
CA LEU A 616 -16.54 4.12 32.21
C LEU A 616 -15.58 4.82 31.24
N THR A 617 -15.04 5.98 31.61
CA THR A 617 -14.10 6.72 30.75
C THR A 617 -12.76 6.01 30.65
N LEU A 618 -12.27 5.41 31.75
CA LEU A 618 -11.09 4.56 31.78
C LEU A 618 -11.30 3.29 30.94
N GLU A 619 -12.47 2.62 31.08
CA GLU A 619 -12.82 1.44 30.28
C GLU A 619 -12.82 1.73 28.78
N ALA A 620 -13.28 2.92 28.37
CA ALA A 620 -13.30 3.32 26.97
C ALA A 620 -11.90 3.45 26.34
N THR A 621 -10.85 3.62 27.16
CA THR A 621 -9.45 3.64 26.71
C THR A 621 -8.78 2.27 26.70
N TYR A 622 -9.38 1.26 27.33
CA TYR A 622 -8.73 -0.04 27.58
C TYR A 622 -8.25 -0.75 26.31
N ASP A 623 -9.02 -0.70 25.23
CA ASP A 623 -8.68 -1.37 23.96
C ASP A 623 -7.71 -0.55 23.09
N TYR A 624 -7.28 0.64 23.54
CA TYR A 624 -6.28 1.44 22.84
C TYR A 624 -4.94 0.71 22.77
N GLN A 625 -4.39 0.59 21.57
CA GLN A 625 -3.08 -0.02 21.35
C GLN A 625 -1.99 1.04 21.32
N VAL A 626 -1.05 0.97 22.26
CA VAL A 626 0.15 1.83 22.27
C VAL A 626 0.87 1.74 20.93
N GLY A 627 1.19 2.89 20.34
CA GLY A 627 1.86 2.97 19.04
C GLY A 627 0.92 3.08 17.84
N THR A 628 -0.41 3.07 18.05
CA THR A 628 -1.41 3.22 16.96
C THR A 628 -1.15 4.46 16.10
N TYR A 629 -0.66 5.55 16.71
CA TYR A 629 -0.44 6.83 16.04
C TYR A 629 1.04 7.23 15.93
N ASP A 630 1.97 6.29 16.13
CA ASP A 630 3.41 6.57 16.06
C ASP A 630 3.81 7.15 14.70
N GLU A 631 3.15 6.77 13.60
CA GLU A 631 3.45 7.29 12.25
C GLU A 631 3.22 8.81 12.10
N TYR A 632 2.49 9.44 13.02
CA TYR A 632 2.21 10.87 13.01
C TYR A 632 3.09 11.68 13.97
N ASP A 633 3.82 11.03 14.88
CA ASP A 633 4.62 11.71 15.90
C ASP A 633 6.05 12.00 15.43
N TRP A 634 6.19 13.12 14.73
CA TRP A 634 7.47 13.65 14.25
C TRP A 634 8.02 14.77 15.13
N ALA A 635 7.62 14.80 16.41
CA ALA A 635 8.17 15.72 17.38
C ALA A 635 9.58 15.29 17.84
N LYS A 636 10.40 16.25 18.25
CA LYS A 636 11.63 16.03 19.01
C LYS A 636 11.51 16.68 20.40
N PRO A 637 11.59 15.90 21.50
CA PRO A 637 11.53 14.44 21.53
C PRO A 637 10.12 13.92 21.13
N GLY A 638 10.03 12.67 20.69
CA GLY A 638 8.79 12.04 20.21
C GLY A 638 9.02 10.56 19.87
N LYS A 639 7.98 9.84 19.48
CA LYS A 639 8.04 8.39 19.19
C LYS A 639 9.01 8.02 18.08
N ASN A 640 9.09 8.83 17.01
CA ASN A 640 10.00 8.59 15.90
C ASN A 640 11.41 9.16 16.10
N TRP A 641 11.63 9.91 17.19
CA TRP A 641 12.95 10.47 17.49
C TRP A 641 13.89 9.36 18.00
N PRO A 642 15.08 9.17 17.41
CA PRO A 642 16.04 8.18 17.88
C PRO A 642 16.40 8.41 19.35
N LYS A 643 16.39 7.32 20.15
CA LYS A 643 16.88 7.34 21.53
C LYS A 643 18.39 7.55 21.59
#